data_AF-A0A950RGC5-F1
#
_entry.id   AF-A0A950RGC5-F1
#
_cell.length_a   1.000
_cell.length_b   1.000
_cell.length_c   1.000
_cell.angle_alpha   90.00
_cell.angle_beta   90.00
_cell.angle_gamma   90.00
#
_symmetry.space_group_name_H-M   'P 1'
#
loop_
_entity.id
_entity.type
_entity.pdbx_description
1 polymer ?
#
loop_
_entity_poly.entity_id
_entity_poly.type
_entity_poly.pdbx_seq_one_letter_code
_entity_poly.pdbx_strand_id
1 'polypeptide(L)'
;MFPFSRPGNRSTSRTRKSRSDSRTHLVVEELEVRCLMSNAPLGQALAQPVLSPATIDNPSIYGYTPAQVRHAYGFDQLPLDGSGQTIAIVEAYDDPTIAADLHAFDQTFGLPDPNLTRVNQNGGTQYPSNNALWGQEAALDVEWAHAIAPGANILLVEANSESTTDLMAAVDYARSQPGVSAVSMSWAVGEFPSETSLDRHFTTPGGHGGVTFIGAAGDEGAGAEWPAASPNVVAVGGTSLSVDGSGNYQGETGWASGSGGISSYEAKPGYQSGLTPGGTRSVPDVAYDSNPATGFAVYDTDMNYTGDPWFALAGTSAAAPQWAGLVALANQGRAQHGLGALDGTSQTLPLLYSAPSSAFHDVTSGGNGNVATPGYDLITGRGSPAANVLIPYLVGAAVSAATPVQSPVSSQAPVNVSQPPVQTVHNPGITNSQPVGTSTTIISSVSLGANSTVFGIGADHGLYRRDPSGWTKLSNGQQFVQISAGTDEQGNADVYGVTSDGALYKYDVTHGLYMVDNPGQIQAVNATEDNWAIAVTTDGSIYSYNGLAYGQGARFIVEGAGFAQAVSATNDAAGRLIIFVVTPQHTLVRIDQNFNLATLSGSESISQISAGQDGLGNADAYAVTADGALYKFDSLYGFFQVDGSGQIQQVNAAQDDWAVAVGTAGNVFTYNGKGQGYGQRFQVESAGAAAAVSADTESDGRLKIFYMSPS
;
A
#
# COMPACT_ATOMS: atom_id res chain seq x y z
N MET A 1 5.47 -13.04 98.27
CA MET A 1 4.08 -13.51 98.11
C MET A 1 4.00 -14.28 96.80
N PHE A 2 3.82 -15.60 96.89
CA PHE A 2 3.52 -16.56 95.80
C PHE A 2 2.05 -16.40 95.31
N PRO A 3 1.57 -17.11 94.25
CA PRO A 3 2.26 -17.99 93.28
C PRO A 3 1.82 -17.87 91.79
N PHE A 4 2.61 -18.51 90.91
CA PHE A 4 2.29 -19.35 89.73
C PHE A 4 0.90 -19.32 89.05
N SER A 5 0.88 -19.37 87.69
CA SER A 5 0.58 -20.59 86.89
C SER A 5 0.33 -20.30 85.38
N ARG A 6 0.95 -21.12 84.49
CA ARG A 6 0.47 -21.49 83.13
C ARG A 6 -0.77 -22.44 83.27
N PRO A 7 -1.41 -23.08 82.24
CA PRO A 7 -1.38 -22.98 80.76
C PRO A 7 -2.82 -23.00 80.12
N GLY A 8 -2.95 -23.09 78.78
CA GLY A 8 -4.01 -23.95 78.19
C GLY A 8 -4.80 -23.46 76.96
N ASN A 9 -4.61 -24.20 75.86
CA ASN A 9 -5.55 -24.64 74.82
C ASN A 9 -6.07 -23.76 73.66
N ARG A 10 -5.69 -24.26 72.47
CA ARG A 10 -6.36 -24.32 71.15
C ARG A 10 -7.84 -23.90 71.08
N SER A 11 -8.18 -23.09 70.08
CA SER A 11 -9.11 -23.50 69.01
C SER A 11 -9.06 -22.54 67.81
N THR A 12 -9.39 -23.08 66.64
CA THR A 12 -9.30 -22.58 65.27
C THR A 12 -10.27 -21.43 64.92
N SER A 13 -9.84 -20.49 64.07
CA SER A 13 -10.67 -19.93 62.97
C SER A 13 -9.86 -18.90 62.14
N ARG A 14 -9.91 -19.02 60.82
CA ARG A 14 -9.36 -18.07 59.82
C ARG A 14 -10.22 -16.81 59.73
N THR A 15 -9.61 -15.61 59.67
CA THR A 15 -9.86 -14.57 58.64
C THR A 15 -9.06 -13.27 58.88
N ARG A 16 -8.63 -12.68 57.74
CA ARG A 16 -8.27 -11.27 57.46
C ARG A 16 -7.16 -10.57 58.28
N LYS A 17 -6.07 -10.20 57.59
CA LYS A 17 -5.15 -9.12 57.99
C LYS A 17 -5.31 -7.93 57.06
N SER A 18 -5.51 -6.75 57.65
CA SER A 18 -5.55 -5.45 56.98
C SER A 18 -4.16 -4.81 56.87
N ARG A 19 -4.00 -4.12 55.74
CA ARG A 19 -3.09 -3.01 55.36
C ARG A 19 -2.15 -2.41 56.41
N SER A 20 -0.89 -2.23 56.01
CA SER A 20 0.01 -1.18 56.48
C SER A 20 0.23 -0.15 55.36
N ASP A 21 0.14 1.13 55.72
CA ASP A 21 0.51 2.28 54.89
C ASP A 21 1.98 2.23 54.45
N SER A 22 2.24 2.44 53.17
CA SER A 22 3.49 3.05 52.70
C SER A 22 3.13 4.31 51.91
N ARG A 23 3.80 5.42 52.26
CA ARG A 23 3.68 6.70 51.56
C ARG A 23 4.26 6.52 50.15
N THR A 24 3.41 6.66 49.15
CA THR A 24 3.77 6.65 47.74
C THR A 24 4.42 7.99 47.40
N HIS A 25 5.70 7.96 47.02
CA HIS A 25 6.30 9.04 46.25
C HIS A 25 5.68 9.01 44.85
N LEU A 26 5.22 10.16 44.34
CA LEU A 26 4.88 10.31 42.93
C LEU A 26 6.18 10.18 42.13
N VAL A 27 6.35 9.05 41.46
CA VAL A 27 7.27 8.92 40.33
C VAL A 27 6.41 9.23 39.11
N VAL A 28 6.74 10.32 38.41
CA VAL A 28 6.26 10.55 37.06
C VAL A 28 7.25 9.81 36.17
N GLU A 29 6.82 8.68 35.61
CA GLU A 29 7.54 8.02 34.51
C GLU A 29 7.03 8.63 33.20
N GLU A 30 7.93 9.04 32.31
CA GLU A 30 7.57 9.36 30.93
C GLU A 30 7.09 8.08 30.24
N LEU A 31 5.98 8.16 29.51
CA LEU A 31 5.52 7.08 28.64
C LEU A 31 6.57 6.88 27.54
N GLU A 32 7.13 5.68 27.42
CA GLU A 32 7.98 5.33 26.27
C GLU A 32 7.17 5.54 24.97
N VAL A 33 7.73 6.30 24.02
CA VAL A 33 7.18 6.34 22.66
C VAL A 33 7.39 4.95 22.09
N ARG A 34 6.32 4.18 22.01
CA ARG A 34 6.28 2.98 21.22
C ARG A 34 5.88 3.41 19.81
N CYS A 35 6.48 2.82 18.78
CA CYS A 35 5.79 2.72 17.50
C CYS A 35 4.59 1.80 17.77
N LEU A 36 3.46 2.37 18.16
CA LEU A 36 2.23 1.64 18.46
C LEU A 36 1.04 2.43 17.94
N MET A 37 0.16 1.68 17.28
CA MET A 37 -1.01 2.17 16.58
C MET A 37 -1.97 2.96 17.49
N SER A 38 -2.16 4.26 17.23
CA SER A 38 -3.38 4.95 17.65
C SER A 38 -3.71 6.21 16.84
N ASN A 39 -4.91 6.16 16.23
CA ASN A 39 -5.87 7.25 15.98
C ASN A 39 -5.58 8.33 14.91
N ALA A 40 -4.83 7.99 13.87
CA ALA A 40 -4.94 8.60 12.53
C ALA A 40 -4.90 7.45 11.51
N PRO A 41 -5.40 7.60 10.27
CA PRO A 41 -5.32 6.52 9.26
C PRO A 41 -3.85 6.10 9.14
N LEU A 42 -3.55 4.80 9.26
CA LEU A 42 -2.20 4.25 9.27
C LEU A 42 -1.91 3.55 7.94
N GLY A 43 -1.12 4.19 7.11
CA GLY A 43 -0.05 3.60 6.34
C GLY A 43 1.24 3.62 7.17
N GLN A 44 1.67 2.43 7.57
CA GLN A 44 3.09 2.21 7.80
C GLN A 44 3.70 1.89 6.43
N ALA A 45 4.83 2.50 6.11
CA ALA A 45 5.64 2.14 4.95
C ALA A 45 6.16 0.70 5.14
N LEU A 46 5.33 -0.26 4.75
CA LEU A 46 5.76 -1.60 4.37
C LEU A 46 5.79 -1.61 2.85
N ALA A 47 6.81 -2.22 2.29
CA ALA A 47 6.89 -2.45 0.88
C ALA A 47 5.63 -3.13 0.35
N GLN A 48 5.01 -2.55 -0.68
CA GLN A 48 3.72 -3.05 -1.14
C GLN A 48 3.89 -4.14 -2.20
N PRO A 49 3.37 -5.37 -1.99
CA PRO A 49 3.48 -6.45 -2.96
C PRO A 49 2.66 -6.16 -4.22
N VAL A 50 3.28 -6.43 -5.35
CA VAL A 50 2.75 -6.20 -6.69
C VAL A 50 2.89 -7.49 -7.47
N LEU A 51 1.81 -7.89 -8.15
CA LEU A 51 1.87 -8.78 -9.30
C LEU A 51 1.59 -7.93 -10.54
N SER A 52 2.64 -7.48 -11.23
CA SER A 52 2.53 -6.80 -12.52
C SER A 52 3.53 -7.33 -13.54
N PRO A 53 3.14 -7.46 -14.83
CA PRO A 53 4.03 -7.93 -15.87
C PRO A 53 4.92 -6.78 -16.32
N ALA A 54 6.09 -6.64 -15.70
CA ALA A 54 7.21 -6.02 -16.39
C ALA A 54 7.62 -6.99 -17.51
N THR A 55 7.42 -6.58 -18.76
CA THR A 55 7.82 -7.40 -19.91
C THR A 55 9.35 -7.55 -19.95
N ILE A 56 9.91 -8.70 -19.56
CA ILE A 56 11.25 -9.17 -19.95
C ILE A 56 11.30 -10.71 -19.97
N ASP A 57 12.25 -11.26 -20.74
CA ASP A 57 12.64 -12.65 -21.08
C ASP A 57 12.60 -13.80 -20.03
N ASN A 58 11.81 -13.73 -18.96
CA ASN A 58 11.53 -14.91 -18.13
C ASN A 58 10.14 -14.80 -17.47
N PRO A 59 9.19 -15.71 -17.74
CA PRO A 59 7.76 -15.52 -17.44
C PRO A 59 7.36 -15.56 -15.95
N SER A 60 8.29 -15.44 -14.98
CA SER A 60 8.02 -15.52 -13.53
C SER A 60 8.60 -14.37 -12.69
N ILE A 61 9.31 -13.39 -13.26
CA ILE A 61 9.88 -12.27 -12.49
C ILE A 61 9.00 -11.03 -12.67
N TYR A 62 8.48 -10.50 -11.56
CA TYR A 62 7.64 -9.31 -11.52
C TYR A 62 8.48 -8.07 -11.14
N GLY A 63 8.19 -6.90 -11.72
CA GLY A 63 8.87 -5.65 -11.40
C GLY A 63 10.17 -5.38 -12.17
N TYR A 64 10.79 -4.23 -11.91
CA TYR A 64 12.06 -3.85 -12.51
C TYR A 64 13.21 -4.69 -11.99
N THR A 65 14.09 -5.07 -12.90
CA THR A 65 15.31 -5.82 -12.60
C THR A 65 16.47 -4.88 -12.23
N PRO A 66 17.49 -5.37 -11.49
CA PRO A 66 18.70 -4.60 -11.20
C PRO A 66 19.33 -3.94 -12.43
N ALA A 67 19.38 -4.65 -13.57
CA ALA A 67 19.97 -4.12 -14.80
C ALA A 67 19.20 -2.91 -15.34
N GLN A 68 17.86 -2.95 -15.33
CA GLN A 68 17.03 -1.84 -15.80
C GLN A 68 17.19 -0.61 -14.93
N VAL A 69 17.13 -0.78 -13.61
CA VAL A 69 17.24 0.33 -12.65
C VAL A 69 18.63 0.94 -12.68
N ARG A 70 19.68 0.10 -12.71
CA ARG A 70 21.06 0.58 -12.85
C ARG A 70 21.28 1.36 -14.14
N HIS A 71 20.66 0.92 -15.24
CA HIS A 71 20.76 1.62 -16.52
C HIS A 71 19.98 2.94 -16.53
N ALA A 72 18.73 2.93 -16.05
CA ALA A 72 17.84 4.09 -16.02
C ALA A 72 18.46 5.27 -15.25
N TYR A 73 19.04 5.00 -14.08
CA TYR A 73 19.69 6.03 -13.26
C TYR A 73 21.18 6.23 -13.56
N GLY A 74 21.75 5.48 -14.52
CA GLY A 74 23.12 5.66 -15.01
C GLY A 74 24.24 5.12 -14.08
N PHE A 75 23.93 4.17 -13.20
CA PHE A 75 24.93 3.49 -12.36
C PHE A 75 25.87 2.59 -13.17
N ASP A 76 25.38 2.01 -14.27
CA ASP A 76 26.15 1.13 -15.16
C ASP A 76 27.22 1.88 -15.99
N GLN A 77 27.19 3.21 -15.98
CA GLN A 77 28.17 4.08 -16.64
C GLN A 77 29.40 4.35 -15.76
N LEU A 78 29.42 3.84 -14.52
CA LEU A 78 30.47 4.08 -13.55
C LEU A 78 31.27 2.80 -13.27
N PRO A 79 32.61 2.88 -13.17
CA PRO A 79 33.45 1.74 -12.80
C PRO A 79 33.52 1.59 -11.27
N LEU A 80 32.37 1.67 -10.60
CA LEU A 80 32.23 1.61 -9.15
C LEU A 80 31.17 0.58 -8.79
N ASP A 81 31.45 -0.20 -7.75
CA ASP A 81 30.62 -1.29 -7.26
C ASP A 81 30.39 -1.22 -5.74
N GLY A 82 31.00 -0.28 -5.02
CA GLY A 82 30.88 -0.12 -3.57
C GLY A 82 31.97 -0.84 -2.77
N SER A 83 32.95 -1.45 -3.45
CA SER A 83 34.04 -2.19 -2.80
C SER A 83 34.72 -1.38 -1.69
N GLY A 84 34.87 -2.02 -0.53
CA GLY A 84 35.51 -1.45 0.65
C GLY A 84 34.58 -0.58 1.51
N GLN A 85 33.31 -0.44 1.14
CA GLN A 85 32.28 0.15 1.98
C GLN A 85 31.43 -0.94 2.65
N THR A 86 30.81 -0.59 3.77
CA THR A 86 29.72 -1.37 4.36
C THR A 86 28.46 -0.51 4.38
N ILE A 87 27.35 -1.07 3.90
CA ILE A 87 26.00 -0.54 4.04
C ILE A 87 25.36 -1.28 5.21
N ALA A 88 24.92 -0.56 6.22
CA ALA A 88 24.10 -1.14 7.27
C ALA A 88 22.62 -0.93 6.96
N ILE A 89 21.82 -1.96 7.19
CA ILE A 89 20.37 -1.97 7.03
C ILE A 89 19.80 -2.26 8.42
N VAL A 90 18.84 -1.43 8.86
CA VAL A 90 18.25 -1.54 10.19
C VAL A 90 16.78 -1.86 10.05
N GLU A 91 16.42 -3.09 10.38
CA GLU A 91 15.04 -3.60 10.33
C GLU A 91 14.57 -4.10 11.68
N ALA A 92 13.25 -4.14 11.89
CA ALA A 92 12.68 -4.81 13.05
C ALA A 92 12.45 -6.30 12.78
N TYR A 93 12.53 -7.11 13.83
CA TYR A 93 12.35 -8.56 13.79
C TYR A 93 13.44 -9.30 12.96
N ASP A 94 13.37 -10.63 12.93
CA ASP A 94 14.33 -11.50 12.22
C ASP A 94 13.80 -11.85 10.83
N ASP A 95 14.69 -11.82 9.84
CA ASP A 95 14.49 -12.52 8.58
C ASP A 95 15.36 -13.80 8.58
N PRO A 96 14.75 -14.97 8.84
CA PRO A 96 15.49 -16.20 8.94
C PRO A 96 16.06 -16.67 7.59
N THR A 97 15.45 -16.31 6.46
CA THR A 97 15.78 -16.85 5.12
C THR A 97 16.64 -15.92 4.26
N ILE A 98 16.80 -14.65 4.65
CA ILE A 98 17.51 -13.60 3.88
C ILE A 98 18.82 -14.03 3.19
N ALA A 99 19.65 -14.83 3.84
CA ALA A 99 20.94 -15.23 3.26
C ALA A 99 20.79 -16.21 2.08
N ALA A 100 19.79 -17.07 2.13
CA ALA A 100 19.49 -17.99 1.03
C ALA A 100 18.72 -17.27 -0.09
N ASP A 101 17.85 -16.33 0.28
CA ASP A 101 17.02 -15.56 -0.64
C ASP A 101 17.88 -14.59 -1.46
N LEU A 102 18.76 -13.83 -0.80
CA LEU A 102 19.75 -12.98 -1.47
C LEU A 102 20.63 -13.76 -2.44
N HIS A 103 21.08 -14.97 -2.07
CA HIS A 103 21.84 -15.82 -2.97
C HIS A 103 21.04 -16.22 -4.22
N ALA A 104 19.74 -16.50 -4.07
CA ALA A 104 18.88 -16.84 -5.20
C ALA A 104 18.61 -15.62 -6.10
N PHE A 105 18.45 -14.44 -5.51
CA PHE A 105 18.36 -13.16 -6.20
C PHE A 105 19.62 -12.90 -7.03
N ASP A 106 20.79 -13.07 -6.41
CA ASP A 106 22.10 -12.85 -7.03
C ASP A 106 22.35 -13.81 -8.20
N GLN A 107 22.04 -15.10 -8.03
CA GLN A 107 22.10 -16.07 -9.12
C GLN A 107 21.19 -15.71 -10.29
N THR A 108 20.00 -15.19 -9.99
CA THR A 108 18.99 -14.86 -11.02
C THR A 108 19.41 -13.65 -11.85
N PHE A 109 19.97 -12.63 -11.20
CA PHE A 109 20.37 -11.39 -11.87
C PHE A 109 21.86 -11.32 -12.22
N GLY A 110 22.64 -12.36 -11.91
CA GLY A 110 24.06 -12.44 -12.23
C GLY A 110 24.93 -11.49 -11.40
N LEU A 111 24.51 -11.22 -10.15
CA LEU A 111 25.26 -10.44 -9.18
C LEU A 111 26.22 -11.35 -8.39
N PRO A 112 27.33 -10.83 -7.86
CA PRO A 112 28.20 -11.59 -6.96
C PRO A 112 27.62 -11.62 -5.54
N ASP A 113 27.54 -12.79 -4.91
CA ASP A 113 27.15 -12.90 -3.49
C ASP A 113 27.91 -11.88 -2.61
N PRO A 114 27.21 -11.01 -1.86
CA PRO A 114 27.86 -10.06 -0.98
C PRO A 114 28.41 -10.74 0.26
N ASN A 115 29.31 -10.03 0.94
CA ASN A 115 29.61 -10.34 2.33
C ASN A 115 28.47 -9.82 3.23
N LEU A 116 27.43 -10.64 3.39
CA LEU A 116 26.31 -10.38 4.30
C LEU A 116 26.66 -10.80 5.73
N THR A 117 26.52 -9.86 6.67
CA THR A 117 26.59 -10.11 8.11
C THR A 117 25.24 -9.78 8.74
N ARG A 118 24.63 -10.74 9.43
CA ARG A 118 23.39 -10.56 10.17
C ARG A 118 23.64 -10.58 11.67
N VAL A 119 23.06 -9.65 12.40
CA VAL A 119 23.18 -9.52 13.85
C VAL A 119 21.90 -8.93 14.44
N ASN A 120 21.64 -9.19 15.73
CA ASN A 120 20.63 -8.43 16.47
C ASN A 120 21.12 -7.01 16.81
N GLN A 121 20.24 -6.17 17.36
CA GLN A 121 20.55 -4.78 17.75
C GLN A 121 21.72 -4.57 18.73
N ASN A 122 22.27 -5.65 19.29
CA ASN A 122 23.43 -5.61 20.20
C ASN A 122 24.68 -6.27 19.60
N GLY A 123 24.64 -6.67 18.32
CA GLY A 123 25.74 -7.35 17.62
C GLY A 123 25.86 -8.85 17.89
N GLY A 124 24.85 -9.46 18.52
CA GLY A 124 24.80 -10.89 18.79
C GLY A 124 24.10 -11.68 17.69
N THR A 125 24.29 -13.01 17.69
CA THR A 125 23.61 -13.94 16.77
C THR A 125 22.40 -14.62 17.42
N GLN A 126 21.87 -14.03 18.49
CA GLN A 126 20.57 -14.42 19.06
C GLN A 126 19.52 -13.49 18.47
N TYR A 127 19.00 -13.88 17.31
CA TYR A 127 18.07 -13.07 16.54
C TYR A 127 16.72 -12.93 17.25
N PRO A 128 15.99 -11.82 17.01
CA PRO A 128 14.66 -11.62 17.56
C PRO A 128 13.63 -12.60 16.96
N SER A 129 12.35 -12.46 17.33
CA SER A 129 11.31 -13.30 16.74
C SER A 129 11.15 -12.99 15.26
N ASN A 130 10.99 -14.02 14.43
CA ASN A 130 10.61 -13.84 13.03
C ASN A 130 9.27 -13.10 12.92
N ASN A 131 9.20 -12.15 11.99
CA ASN A 131 7.97 -11.57 11.49
C ASN A 131 8.06 -11.49 9.96
N ALA A 132 7.31 -12.33 9.27
CA ALA A 132 7.39 -12.50 7.83
C ALA A 132 7.13 -11.18 7.03
N LEU A 133 6.30 -10.26 7.54
CA LEU A 133 6.09 -8.95 6.92
C LEU A 133 7.35 -8.07 6.97
N TRP A 134 8.05 -8.09 8.10
CA TRP A 134 9.33 -7.39 8.24
C TRP A 134 10.48 -8.15 7.57
N GLY A 135 10.38 -9.47 7.43
CA GLY A 135 11.28 -10.27 6.61
C GLY A 135 11.23 -9.85 5.14
N GLN A 136 10.01 -9.65 4.61
CA GLN A 136 9.81 -9.12 3.26
C GLN A 136 10.44 -7.73 3.06
N GLU A 137 10.33 -6.85 4.05
CA GLU A 137 11.01 -5.54 4.06
C GLU A 137 12.53 -5.69 4.06
N ALA A 138 13.06 -6.56 4.93
CA ALA A 138 14.49 -6.85 4.99
C ALA A 138 15.03 -7.44 3.68
N ALA A 139 14.26 -8.29 3.01
CA ALA A 139 14.59 -8.82 1.68
C ALA A 139 14.71 -7.70 0.65
N LEU A 140 13.71 -6.83 0.52
CA LEU A 140 13.77 -5.67 -0.36
C LEU A 140 15.02 -4.83 -0.10
N ASP A 141 15.24 -4.46 1.16
CA ASP A 141 16.31 -3.55 1.55
C ASP A 141 17.69 -4.12 1.24
N VAL A 142 17.93 -5.38 1.61
CA VAL A 142 19.21 -6.06 1.42
C VAL A 142 19.47 -6.29 -0.07
N GLU A 143 18.49 -6.81 -0.80
CA GLU A 143 18.64 -7.11 -2.23
C GLU A 143 18.90 -5.85 -3.04
N TRP A 144 18.19 -4.75 -2.77
CA TRP A 144 18.31 -3.54 -3.57
C TRP A 144 19.45 -2.62 -3.17
N ALA A 145 19.87 -2.61 -1.90
CA ALA A 145 21.16 -2.03 -1.53
C ALA A 145 22.31 -2.76 -2.25
N HIS A 146 22.27 -4.10 -2.26
CA HIS A 146 23.26 -4.93 -2.93
C HIS A 146 23.24 -4.76 -4.46
N ALA A 147 22.06 -4.72 -5.08
CA ALA A 147 21.91 -4.52 -6.53
C ALA A 147 22.55 -3.21 -7.02
N ILE A 148 22.46 -2.13 -6.24
CA ILE A 148 23.09 -0.85 -6.57
C ILE A 148 24.60 -0.86 -6.26
N ALA A 149 25.03 -1.48 -5.16
CA ALA A 149 26.42 -1.55 -4.74
C ALA A 149 26.90 -3.02 -4.53
N PRO A 150 27.10 -3.79 -5.62
CA PRO A 150 27.34 -5.24 -5.52
C PRO A 150 28.68 -5.64 -4.87
N GLY A 151 29.64 -4.71 -4.78
CA GLY A 151 30.92 -4.90 -4.08
C GLY A 151 30.91 -4.45 -2.62
N ALA A 152 29.84 -3.81 -2.13
CA ALA A 152 29.73 -3.40 -0.73
C ALA A 152 29.47 -4.62 0.18
N ASN A 153 29.95 -4.54 1.43
CA ASN A 153 29.49 -5.46 2.47
C ASN A 153 28.10 -5.01 2.93
N ILE A 154 27.24 -5.96 3.30
CA ILE A 154 25.92 -5.66 3.88
C ILE A 154 25.93 -6.09 5.34
N LEU A 155 25.55 -5.18 6.23
CA LEU A 155 25.32 -5.44 7.66
C LEU A 155 23.83 -5.29 7.94
N LEU A 156 23.10 -6.40 8.06
CA LEU A 156 21.70 -6.40 8.50
C LEU A 156 21.66 -6.43 10.04
N VAL A 157 21.07 -5.40 10.64
CA VAL A 157 20.93 -5.25 12.09
C VAL A 157 19.45 -5.33 12.47
N GLU A 158 19.09 -6.43 13.10
CA GLU A 158 17.70 -6.79 13.45
C GLU A 158 17.35 -6.29 14.85
N ALA A 159 16.43 -5.33 14.92
CA ALA A 159 15.85 -4.82 16.15
C ALA A 159 14.85 -5.83 16.76
N ASN A 160 14.75 -5.85 18.08
CA ASN A 160 13.86 -6.78 18.80
C ASN A 160 12.38 -6.54 18.51
N SER A 161 12.03 -5.30 18.13
CA SER A 161 10.71 -4.86 17.75
C SER A 161 10.80 -3.58 16.92
N GLU A 162 9.68 -3.17 16.35
CA GLU A 162 9.44 -1.91 15.66
C GLU A 162 9.43 -0.69 16.60
N SER A 163 9.61 -0.88 17.91
CA SER A 163 9.64 0.23 18.86
C SER A 163 10.82 1.16 18.59
N THR A 164 10.60 2.48 18.72
CA THR A 164 11.64 3.49 18.54
C THR A 164 12.89 3.20 19.38
N THR A 165 12.72 2.71 20.61
CA THR A 165 13.84 2.33 21.48
C THR A 165 14.72 1.23 20.88
N ASP A 166 14.11 0.17 20.35
CA ASP A 166 14.85 -0.96 19.78
C ASP A 166 15.50 -0.59 18.43
N LEU A 167 14.78 0.15 17.58
CA LEU A 167 15.31 0.69 16.33
C LEU A 167 16.50 1.63 16.56
N MET A 168 16.43 2.52 17.56
CA MET A 168 17.57 3.38 17.91
C MET A 168 18.76 2.60 18.46
N ALA A 169 18.52 1.49 19.17
CA ALA A 169 19.61 0.61 19.61
C ALA A 169 20.30 -0.04 18.41
N ALA A 170 19.53 -0.49 17.41
CA ALA A 170 20.05 -1.05 16.17
C ALA A 170 20.82 0.00 15.35
N VAL A 171 20.29 1.22 15.20
CA VAL A 171 20.98 2.35 14.55
C VAL A 171 22.30 2.68 15.25
N ASP A 172 22.30 2.76 16.59
CA ASP A 172 23.52 3.04 17.37
C ASP A 172 24.56 1.93 17.22
N TYR A 173 24.13 0.67 17.18
CA TYR A 173 25.02 -0.45 16.89
C TYR A 173 25.60 -0.32 15.48
N ALA A 174 24.75 -0.16 14.46
CA ALA A 174 25.13 -0.06 13.05
C ALA A 174 26.18 1.03 12.81
N ARG A 175 25.89 2.27 13.21
CA ARG A 175 26.79 3.43 12.97
C ARG A 175 28.13 3.34 13.70
N SER A 176 28.22 2.51 14.75
CA SER A 176 29.45 2.32 15.52
C SER A 176 30.39 1.26 14.91
N GLN A 177 29.92 0.48 13.94
CA GLN A 177 30.73 -0.57 13.34
C GLN A 177 31.78 0.00 12.38
N PRO A 178 33.03 -0.53 12.40
CA PRO A 178 34.05 -0.14 11.45
C PRO A 178 33.61 -0.39 10.00
N GLY A 179 33.84 0.58 9.11
CA GLY A 179 33.55 0.46 7.68
C GLY A 179 32.10 0.75 7.27
N VAL A 180 31.15 0.81 8.21
CA VAL A 180 29.78 1.29 7.94
C VAL A 180 29.84 2.74 7.51
N SER A 181 29.47 3.03 6.27
CA SER A 181 29.50 4.39 5.70
C SER A 181 28.12 4.93 5.32
N ALA A 182 27.14 4.02 5.27
CA ALA A 182 25.73 4.32 5.04
C ALA A 182 24.87 3.46 5.98
N VAL A 183 23.81 4.04 6.54
CA VAL A 183 22.76 3.35 7.31
C VAL A 183 21.44 3.60 6.61
N SER A 184 20.83 2.55 6.05
CA SER A 184 19.47 2.55 5.48
C SER A 184 18.45 2.32 6.57
N MET A 185 17.32 3.03 6.49
CA MET A 185 16.19 2.96 7.42
C MET A 185 14.90 3.07 6.60
N SER A 186 14.31 1.91 6.30
CA SER A 186 13.08 1.81 5.50
C SER A 186 11.82 1.73 6.37
N TRP A 187 11.80 2.54 7.43
CA TRP A 187 10.68 2.64 8.36
C TRP A 187 10.42 4.10 8.69
N ALA A 188 9.14 4.42 8.91
CA ALA A 188 8.70 5.76 9.22
C ALA A 188 7.53 5.75 10.20
N VAL A 189 7.39 6.86 10.93
CA VAL A 189 6.26 7.18 11.80
C VAL A 189 5.92 8.66 11.64
N GLY A 190 4.66 9.03 11.89
CA GLY A 190 4.29 10.43 11.98
C GLY A 190 5.13 11.20 13.02
N GLU A 191 5.46 12.45 12.70
CA GLU A 191 6.29 13.29 13.56
C GLU A 191 5.70 13.47 14.97
N PHE A 192 6.57 13.57 15.99
CA PHE A 192 6.17 13.69 17.40
C PHE A 192 7.03 14.68 18.20
N PRO A 193 6.48 15.33 19.26
CA PRO A 193 7.14 16.47 19.92
C PRO A 193 8.54 16.24 20.49
N SER A 194 8.91 15.00 20.81
CA SER A 194 10.22 14.65 21.39
C SER A 194 11.23 14.12 20.36
N GLU A 195 10.90 14.09 19.07
CA GLU A 195 11.75 13.51 18.02
C GLU A 195 13.12 14.18 17.88
N THR A 196 13.18 15.51 18.06
CA THR A 196 14.42 16.31 18.05
C THR A 196 15.48 15.81 19.04
N SER A 197 15.08 15.12 20.11
CA SER A 197 16.02 14.55 21.09
C SER A 197 16.71 13.27 20.59
N LEU A 198 16.13 12.62 19.57
CA LEU A 198 16.59 11.38 18.97
C LEU A 198 17.57 11.61 17.81
N ASP A 199 17.65 12.84 17.27
CA ASP A 199 18.61 13.25 16.24
C ASP A 199 20.06 12.87 16.53
N ARG A 200 20.43 12.75 17.82
CA ARG A 200 21.74 12.30 18.26
C ARG A 200 22.12 10.89 17.78
N HIS A 201 21.13 10.06 17.44
CA HIS A 201 21.34 8.72 16.88
C HIS A 201 21.82 8.80 15.43
N PHE A 202 21.42 9.83 14.67
CA PHE A 202 21.76 10.02 13.27
C PHE A 202 23.02 10.87 13.07
N THR A 203 24.05 10.65 13.90
CA THR A 203 25.32 11.37 13.82
C THR A 203 26.49 10.41 13.66
N THR A 204 27.55 10.82 12.97
CA THR A 204 28.79 10.04 12.91
C THR A 204 29.42 9.94 14.31
N PRO A 205 29.68 8.74 14.85
CA PRO A 205 30.35 8.60 16.14
C PRO A 205 31.77 9.17 16.15
N GLY A 206 32.23 9.63 17.31
CA GLY A 206 33.59 10.15 17.46
C GLY A 206 34.65 9.12 17.09
N GLY A 207 35.55 9.47 16.16
CA GLY A 207 36.60 8.58 15.65
C GLY A 207 36.19 7.71 14.46
N HIS A 208 34.95 7.82 13.98
CA HIS A 208 34.48 7.18 12.76
C HIS A 208 34.76 8.07 11.52
N GLY A 209 34.90 7.45 10.34
CA GLY A 209 35.31 8.09 9.09
C GLY A 209 34.23 8.88 8.36
N GLY A 210 32.98 8.84 8.84
CA GLY A 210 31.80 9.46 8.24
C GLY A 210 30.69 8.42 8.02
N VAL A 211 29.49 8.72 8.49
CA VAL A 211 28.28 7.90 8.26
C VAL A 211 27.18 8.79 7.69
N THR A 212 26.58 8.36 6.58
CA THR A 212 25.33 8.95 6.08
C THR A 212 24.15 8.10 6.56
N PHE A 213 23.12 8.73 7.10
CA PHE A 213 21.86 8.10 7.45
C PHE A 213 20.85 8.43 6.36
N ILE A 214 20.16 7.41 5.85
CA ILE A 214 19.21 7.51 4.75
C ILE A 214 17.89 6.94 5.26
N GLY A 215 16.81 7.71 5.13
CA GLY A 215 15.49 7.33 5.61
C GLY A 215 14.44 7.42 4.50
N ALA A 216 13.59 6.40 4.42
CA ALA A 216 12.36 6.45 3.63
C ALA A 216 11.49 7.62 4.09
N ALA A 217 11.01 8.44 3.16
CA ALA A 217 10.20 9.61 3.52
C ALA A 217 8.80 9.27 4.03
N GLY A 218 8.30 8.06 3.70
CA GLY A 218 6.97 7.57 4.03
C GLY A 218 6.13 7.27 2.77
N ASP A 219 5.05 6.52 2.98
CA ASP A 219 4.19 5.97 1.91
C ASP A 219 2.70 6.37 2.10
N GLU A 220 2.47 7.50 2.78
CA GLU A 220 1.17 7.99 3.27
C GLU A 220 0.65 9.23 2.53
N GLY A 221 1.40 9.73 1.54
CA GLY A 221 1.11 10.98 0.85
C GLY A 221 1.55 12.23 1.63
N ALA A 222 0.94 13.39 1.40
CA ALA A 222 1.45 14.65 1.94
C ALA A 222 1.62 14.66 3.48
N GLY A 223 2.83 14.97 3.93
CA GLY A 223 3.22 14.97 5.34
C GLY A 223 4.72 14.74 5.50
N ALA A 224 5.32 15.33 6.54
CA ALA A 224 6.66 14.96 6.97
C ALA A 224 6.53 13.80 7.99
N GLU A 225 7.43 12.83 7.89
CA GLU A 225 7.50 11.67 8.80
C GLU A 225 8.92 11.50 9.33
N TRP A 226 9.04 10.92 10.52
CA TRP A 226 10.31 10.63 11.19
C TRP A 226 10.70 9.16 10.97
N PRO A 227 11.98 8.83 10.70
CA PRO A 227 13.20 9.62 10.91
C PRO A 227 13.59 10.53 9.75
N ALA A 228 12.92 10.44 8.60
CA ALA A 228 13.23 11.27 7.44
C ALA A 228 13.16 12.77 7.75
N ALA A 229 12.28 13.20 8.64
CA ALA A 229 12.18 14.59 9.11
C ALA A 229 13.43 15.09 9.86
N SER A 230 14.27 14.20 10.40
CA SER A 230 15.51 14.61 11.06
C SER A 230 16.38 15.43 10.09
N PRO A 231 16.96 16.57 10.52
CA PRO A 231 17.90 17.35 9.72
C PRO A 231 19.25 16.63 9.53
N ASN A 232 19.43 15.46 10.16
CA ASN A 232 20.62 14.64 10.07
C ASN A 232 20.49 13.44 9.11
N VAL A 233 19.30 13.22 8.58
CA VAL A 233 18.95 12.09 7.70
C VAL A 233 18.72 12.60 6.28
N VAL A 234 19.24 11.90 5.28
CA VAL A 234 18.86 12.10 3.88
C VAL A 234 17.49 11.47 3.69
N ALA A 235 16.46 12.30 3.52
CA ALA A 235 15.10 11.85 3.28
C ALA A 235 14.89 11.53 1.80
N VAL A 236 14.43 10.32 1.52
CA VAL A 236 14.21 9.83 0.15
C VAL A 236 12.72 9.66 -0.10
N GLY A 237 12.15 10.53 -0.93
CA GLY A 237 10.75 10.44 -1.37
C GLY A 237 10.55 9.57 -2.60
N GLY A 238 9.31 9.54 -3.08
CA GLY A 238 8.89 8.59 -4.10
C GLY A 238 8.55 9.20 -5.45
N THR A 239 8.96 8.52 -6.51
CA THR A 239 8.56 8.77 -7.89
C THR A 239 7.84 7.55 -8.48
N SER A 240 7.27 7.70 -9.66
CA SER A 240 6.84 6.62 -10.55
C SER A 240 7.71 6.66 -11.79
N LEU A 241 8.59 5.67 -11.94
CA LEU A 241 9.56 5.61 -13.04
C LEU A 241 8.96 5.02 -14.31
N SER A 242 9.31 5.60 -15.45
CA SER A 242 9.05 5.01 -16.76
C SER A 242 10.37 4.70 -17.46
N VAL A 243 10.53 3.44 -17.86
CA VAL A 243 11.63 2.97 -18.72
C VAL A 243 11.08 2.37 -20.00
N ASP A 244 11.87 2.40 -21.08
CA ASP A 244 11.53 1.67 -22.31
C ASP A 244 11.96 0.20 -22.24
N GLY A 245 11.65 -0.58 -23.29
CA GLY A 245 12.02 -2.01 -23.35
C GLY A 245 13.52 -2.30 -23.40
N SER A 246 14.39 -1.27 -23.46
CA SER A 246 15.85 -1.39 -23.33
C SER A 246 16.35 -0.91 -21.96
N GLY A 247 15.45 -0.51 -21.05
CA GLY A 247 15.77 0.02 -19.74
C GLY A 247 16.16 1.51 -19.75
N ASN A 248 16.03 2.22 -20.87
CA ASN A 248 16.37 3.65 -20.91
C ASN A 248 15.33 4.46 -20.13
N TYR A 249 15.80 5.40 -19.31
CA TYR A 249 14.96 6.38 -18.63
C TYR A 249 14.09 7.19 -19.62
N GLN A 250 12.77 7.16 -19.44
CA GLN A 250 11.81 7.95 -20.23
C GLN A 250 11.25 9.14 -19.45
N GLY A 251 11.21 9.06 -18.13
CA GLY A 251 10.68 10.11 -17.27
C GLY A 251 10.19 9.57 -15.93
N GLU A 252 9.88 10.50 -15.03
CA GLU A 252 9.28 10.22 -13.72
C GLU A 252 8.17 11.23 -13.42
N THR A 253 7.19 10.78 -12.64
CA THR A 253 6.21 11.63 -11.97
C THR A 253 6.31 11.46 -10.46
N GLY A 254 5.92 12.46 -9.67
CA GLY A 254 5.81 12.32 -8.22
C GLY A 254 4.80 11.24 -7.87
N TRP A 255 5.18 10.31 -6.97
CA TRP A 255 4.28 9.24 -6.55
C TRP A 255 3.23 9.77 -5.59
N ALA A 256 1.95 9.44 -5.84
CA ALA A 256 0.84 9.99 -5.09
C ALA A 256 0.85 9.62 -3.60
N SER A 257 1.40 8.44 -3.25
CA SER A 257 1.55 8.05 -1.85
C SER A 257 2.94 8.35 -1.29
N GLY A 258 3.89 8.86 -2.08
CA GLY A 258 5.22 9.18 -1.55
C GLY A 258 5.13 10.37 -0.60
N SER A 259 5.58 10.20 0.64
CA SER A 259 5.46 11.23 1.66
C SER A 259 6.44 12.39 1.46
N GLY A 260 5.99 13.58 1.85
CA GLY A 260 6.76 14.81 1.74
C GLY A 260 5.98 16.03 2.23
N GLY A 261 6.67 16.97 2.84
CA GLY A 261 6.06 18.09 3.55
C GLY A 261 7.06 18.96 4.32
N ILE A 262 6.54 19.82 5.17
CA ILE A 262 7.34 20.67 6.06
C ILE A 262 7.16 20.16 7.48
N SER A 263 8.27 19.87 8.15
CA SER A 263 8.32 19.39 9.52
C SER A 263 7.62 20.35 10.48
N SER A 264 6.94 19.77 11.47
CA SER A 264 6.29 20.48 12.57
C SER A 264 7.25 20.79 13.73
N TYR A 265 8.39 20.10 13.83
CA TYR A 265 9.27 20.18 15.00
C TYR A 265 10.72 20.50 14.65
N GLU A 266 11.25 19.95 13.56
CA GLU A 266 12.65 20.06 13.20
C GLU A 266 13.00 21.42 12.59
N ALA A 267 14.03 22.07 13.13
CA ALA A 267 14.44 23.39 12.67
C ALA A 267 15.04 23.31 11.27
N LYS A 268 14.78 24.35 10.44
CA LYS A 268 15.33 24.41 9.08
C LYS A 268 16.86 24.39 9.13
N PRO A 269 17.50 23.38 8.55
CA PRO A 269 18.95 23.32 8.50
C PRO A 269 19.49 24.36 7.50
N GLY A 270 20.72 24.83 7.73
CA GLY A 270 21.32 25.87 6.91
C GLY A 270 21.44 25.51 5.42
N TYR A 271 21.58 24.22 5.09
CA TYR A 271 21.63 23.74 3.71
C TYR A 271 20.29 23.86 2.96
N GLN A 272 19.16 24.06 3.67
CA GLN A 272 17.85 24.35 3.09
C GLN A 272 17.47 25.84 3.12
N SER A 273 18.41 26.72 3.46
CA SER A 273 18.15 28.16 3.56
C SER A 273 17.61 28.72 2.23
N GLY A 274 16.39 29.26 2.25
CA GLY A 274 15.76 29.92 1.11
C GLY A 274 15.02 29.01 0.13
N LEU A 275 14.93 27.69 0.39
CA LEU A 275 14.18 26.76 -0.47
C LEU A 275 12.66 26.90 -0.30
N THR A 276 12.19 26.80 0.94
CA THR A 276 10.77 26.90 1.30
C THR A 276 10.54 28.09 2.24
N PRO A 277 9.34 28.69 2.25
CA PRO A 277 8.93 29.61 3.29
C PRO A 277 8.94 28.93 4.67
N GLY A 278 9.10 29.70 5.76
CA GLY A 278 9.06 29.18 7.13
C GLY A 278 10.41 28.76 7.71
N GLY A 279 10.39 28.25 8.94
CA GLY A 279 11.57 28.03 9.78
C GLY A 279 11.91 26.58 10.09
N THR A 280 11.21 25.61 9.50
CA THR A 280 11.35 24.18 9.79
C THR A 280 11.82 23.36 8.57
N ARG A 281 12.32 22.15 8.82
CA ARG A 281 12.90 21.21 7.85
C ARG A 281 11.88 20.83 6.78
N SER A 282 12.29 20.80 5.51
CA SER A 282 11.45 20.36 4.38
C SER A 282 11.85 18.96 3.93
N VAL A 283 10.89 18.10 3.62
CA VAL A 283 11.03 16.68 3.28
C VAL A 283 10.32 16.44 1.92
N PRO A 284 10.86 15.59 1.03
CA PRO A 284 12.14 14.90 1.13
C PRO A 284 13.32 15.79 0.67
N ASP A 285 14.53 15.24 0.69
CA ASP A 285 15.73 15.88 0.14
C ASP A 285 15.93 15.50 -1.34
N VAL A 286 15.65 14.24 -1.67
CA VAL A 286 15.81 13.60 -2.97
C VAL A 286 14.70 12.56 -3.15
N ALA A 287 14.63 11.92 -4.32
CA ALA A 287 13.65 10.86 -4.56
C ALA A 287 14.24 9.66 -5.28
N TYR A 288 13.43 8.61 -5.40
CA TYR A 288 13.69 7.44 -6.22
C TYR A 288 12.35 6.79 -6.59
N ASP A 289 12.36 5.83 -7.52
CA ASP A 289 11.15 5.06 -7.83
C ASP A 289 10.63 4.34 -6.60
N SER A 290 9.33 4.45 -6.38
CA SER A 290 8.64 3.96 -5.19
C SER A 290 7.20 3.54 -5.47
N ASN A 291 6.71 3.71 -6.70
CA ASN A 291 5.34 3.37 -7.02
C ASN A 291 5.20 1.85 -7.20
N PRO A 292 4.26 1.17 -6.51
CA PRO A 292 3.96 -0.24 -6.73
C PRO A 292 3.72 -0.61 -8.21
N ALA A 293 3.12 0.29 -9.00
CA ALA A 293 2.94 0.09 -10.44
C ALA A 293 4.25 -0.12 -11.22
N THR A 294 5.36 0.39 -10.69
CA THR A 294 6.69 0.37 -11.28
C THR A 294 7.68 -0.30 -10.33
N GLY A 295 7.18 -1.14 -9.41
CA GLY A 295 7.97 -1.76 -8.35
C GLY A 295 9.09 -2.66 -8.85
N PHE A 296 9.86 -3.14 -7.89
CA PHE A 296 11.13 -3.83 -8.03
C PHE A 296 10.97 -5.33 -7.81
N ALA A 297 11.66 -6.15 -8.61
CA ALA A 297 11.72 -7.58 -8.34
C ALA A 297 12.39 -7.86 -6.99
N VAL A 298 11.76 -8.67 -6.15
CA VAL A 298 12.27 -9.12 -4.85
C VAL A 298 12.04 -10.63 -4.71
N TYR A 299 12.99 -11.30 -4.06
CA TYR A 299 12.91 -12.72 -3.76
C TYR A 299 12.83 -12.96 -2.25
N ASP A 300 11.80 -13.65 -1.78
CA ASP A 300 11.67 -14.01 -0.37
C ASP A 300 10.92 -15.34 -0.25
N THR A 301 11.47 -16.25 0.54
CA THR A 301 10.87 -17.56 0.78
C THR A 301 10.13 -17.68 2.11
N ASP A 302 10.26 -16.73 3.02
CA ASP A 302 9.55 -16.72 4.31
C ASP A 302 8.05 -16.35 4.11
N MET A 303 7.76 -15.39 3.23
CA MET A 303 6.39 -14.99 2.81
C MET A 303 5.87 -15.75 1.57
N ASN A 304 5.99 -17.07 1.51
CA ASN A 304 5.62 -17.84 0.31
C ASN A 304 4.12 -18.28 0.27
N TYR A 305 3.21 -17.35 -0.05
CA TYR A 305 1.76 -17.63 -0.13
C TYR A 305 1.27 -18.18 -1.48
N THR A 306 2.05 -18.01 -2.56
CA THR A 306 1.69 -18.36 -3.95
C THR A 306 2.40 -19.61 -4.48
N GLY A 307 3.43 -20.09 -3.76
CA GLY A 307 4.36 -21.10 -4.24
C GLY A 307 5.49 -20.54 -5.13
N ASP A 308 5.46 -19.24 -5.45
CA ASP A 308 6.51 -18.52 -6.18
C ASP A 308 7.19 -17.51 -5.23
N PRO A 309 8.50 -17.65 -4.96
CA PRO A 309 9.25 -16.73 -4.10
C PRO A 309 9.53 -15.36 -4.75
N TRP A 310 9.23 -15.18 -6.04
CA TRP A 310 9.35 -13.89 -6.72
C TRP A 310 8.06 -13.07 -6.60
N PHE A 311 8.21 -11.81 -6.20
CA PHE A 311 7.15 -10.80 -6.27
C PHE A 311 7.76 -9.44 -6.57
N ALA A 312 6.93 -8.44 -6.87
CA ALA A 312 7.39 -7.06 -6.97
C ALA A 312 7.06 -6.30 -5.68
N LEU A 313 7.97 -5.45 -5.22
CA LEU A 313 7.77 -4.56 -4.08
C LEU A 313 8.11 -3.11 -4.45
N ALA A 314 7.55 -2.15 -3.72
CA ALA A 314 7.87 -0.74 -3.91
C ALA A 314 7.76 0.01 -2.58
N GLY A 315 7.50 1.32 -2.62
CA GLY A 315 7.54 2.20 -1.46
C GLY A 315 8.82 3.02 -1.39
N THR A 316 8.80 4.10 -0.61
CA THR A 316 10.02 4.84 -0.26
C THR A 316 11.00 3.97 0.54
N SER A 317 10.48 2.89 1.12
CA SER A 317 11.20 1.68 1.52
C SER A 317 12.20 1.19 0.47
N ALA A 318 11.81 1.01 -0.79
CA ALA A 318 12.75 0.60 -1.83
C ALA A 318 13.77 1.71 -2.18
N ALA A 319 13.42 2.97 -1.92
CA ALA A 319 14.22 4.13 -2.31
C ALA A 319 15.43 4.36 -1.38
N ALA A 320 15.25 4.21 -0.07
CA ALA A 320 16.29 4.38 0.94
C ALA A 320 17.53 3.46 0.75
N PRO A 321 17.40 2.12 0.60
CA PRO A 321 18.53 1.22 0.44
C PRO A 321 19.28 1.45 -0.88
N GLN A 322 18.57 1.84 -1.93
CA GLN A 322 19.18 2.18 -3.22
C GLN A 322 20.00 3.48 -3.14
N TRP A 323 19.53 4.48 -2.40
CA TRP A 323 20.32 5.67 -2.07
C TRP A 323 21.50 5.35 -1.14
N ALA A 324 21.37 4.40 -0.21
CA ALA A 324 22.49 3.91 0.58
C ALA A 324 23.55 3.25 -0.33
N GLY A 325 23.13 2.49 -1.34
CA GLY A 325 23.97 1.97 -2.42
C GLY A 325 24.72 3.09 -3.17
N LEU A 326 24.00 4.14 -3.59
CA LEU A 326 24.61 5.32 -4.24
C LEU A 326 25.70 5.96 -3.37
N VAL A 327 25.45 6.13 -2.07
CA VAL A 327 26.42 6.68 -1.12
C VAL A 327 27.64 5.77 -0.99
N ALA A 328 27.46 4.44 -0.97
CA ALA A 328 28.56 3.49 -0.95
C ALA A 328 29.42 3.59 -2.22
N LEU A 329 28.81 3.72 -3.41
CA LEU A 329 29.55 3.95 -4.66
C LEU A 329 30.37 5.25 -4.59
N ALA A 330 29.77 6.34 -4.10
CA ALA A 330 30.48 7.61 -3.91
C ALA A 330 31.64 7.46 -2.92
N ASN A 331 31.45 6.79 -1.78
CA ASN A 331 32.50 6.58 -0.79
C ASN A 331 33.63 5.66 -1.28
N GLN A 332 33.35 4.67 -2.12
CA GLN A 332 34.39 3.92 -2.84
C GLN A 332 35.25 4.86 -3.69
N GLY A 333 34.62 5.71 -4.51
CA GLY A 333 35.35 6.68 -5.33
C GLY A 333 36.17 7.65 -4.47
N ARG A 334 35.62 8.14 -3.35
CA ARG A 334 36.34 8.99 -2.39
C ARG A 334 37.58 8.30 -1.82
N ALA A 335 37.45 7.04 -1.41
CA ALA A 335 38.56 6.25 -0.90
C ALA A 335 39.66 6.06 -1.96
N GLN A 336 39.31 5.86 -3.23
CA GLN A 336 40.28 5.81 -4.34
C GLN A 336 41.07 7.12 -4.51
N HIS A 337 40.50 8.25 -4.07
CA HIS A 337 41.15 9.56 -4.01
C HIS A 337 41.78 9.90 -2.64
N GLY A 338 41.83 8.94 -1.70
CA GLY A 338 42.40 9.14 -0.37
C GLY A 338 41.55 10.05 0.54
N LEU A 339 40.27 10.22 0.23
CA LEU A 339 39.31 10.95 1.04
C LEU A 339 38.54 9.99 1.97
N GLY A 340 38.10 10.50 3.12
CA GLY A 340 37.22 9.75 4.03
C GLY A 340 35.79 9.62 3.49
N ALA A 341 35.03 8.69 4.07
CA ALA A 341 33.60 8.57 3.83
C ALA A 341 32.86 9.89 4.14
N LEU A 342 31.71 10.08 3.51
CA LEU A 342 30.88 11.25 3.73
C LEU A 342 30.20 11.19 5.11
N ASP A 343 30.36 12.26 5.88
CA ASP A 343 29.50 12.54 7.03
C ASP A 343 28.15 13.09 6.55
N GLY A 344 27.05 12.46 6.95
CA GLY A 344 25.71 12.79 6.45
C GLY A 344 25.35 14.27 6.65
N THR A 345 25.42 14.72 7.90
CA THR A 345 24.95 16.04 8.34
C THR A 345 25.80 17.19 7.82
N SER A 346 27.13 17.01 7.82
CA SER A 346 28.09 18.07 7.52
C SER A 346 28.63 18.02 6.09
N GLN A 347 28.44 16.91 5.38
CA GLN A 347 28.92 16.75 4.00
C GLN A 347 27.82 16.30 3.05
N THR A 348 27.18 15.13 3.23
CA THR A 348 26.23 14.57 2.25
C THR A 348 25.08 15.53 1.97
N LEU A 349 24.33 15.93 3.01
CA LEU A 349 23.19 16.84 2.87
C LEU A 349 23.59 18.19 2.23
N PRO A 350 24.59 18.94 2.74
CA PRO A 350 25.06 20.16 2.07
C PRO A 350 25.52 19.95 0.61
N LEU A 351 26.13 18.82 0.29
CA LEU A 351 26.56 18.51 -1.08
C LEU A 351 25.36 18.26 -2.01
N LEU A 352 24.34 17.53 -1.56
CA LEU A 352 23.13 17.30 -2.35
C LEU A 352 22.44 18.63 -2.71
N TYR A 353 22.34 19.56 -1.75
CA TYR A 353 21.73 20.88 -1.98
C TYR A 353 22.58 21.83 -2.84
N SER A 354 23.90 21.62 -2.90
CA SER A 354 24.82 22.45 -3.71
C SER A 354 25.18 21.84 -5.06
N ALA A 355 24.82 20.58 -5.30
CA ALA A 355 25.05 19.90 -6.56
C ALA A 355 24.39 20.64 -7.75
N PRO A 356 24.91 20.49 -8.99
CA PRO A 356 24.25 21.04 -10.17
C PRO A 356 22.89 20.36 -10.38
N SER A 357 21.93 21.07 -10.99
CA SER A 357 20.61 20.50 -11.30
C SER A 357 20.70 19.27 -12.21
N SER A 358 21.70 19.20 -13.09
CA SER A 358 21.97 18.04 -13.95
C SER A 358 22.40 16.79 -13.21
N ALA A 359 22.67 16.87 -11.90
CA ALA A 359 22.93 15.70 -11.06
C ALA A 359 21.63 14.97 -10.65
N PHE A 360 20.47 15.51 -11.02
CA PHE A 360 19.16 14.97 -10.70
C PHE A 360 18.27 14.95 -11.94
N HIS A 361 17.38 13.97 -12.01
CA HIS A 361 16.22 14.04 -12.89
C HIS A 361 15.13 14.83 -12.16
N ASP A 362 14.93 16.07 -12.58
CA ASP A 362 13.96 17.00 -12.00
C ASP A 362 12.53 16.57 -12.34
N VAL A 363 11.76 16.18 -11.31
CA VAL A 363 10.39 15.69 -11.46
C VAL A 363 9.44 16.88 -11.37
N THR A 364 8.68 17.12 -12.45
CA THR A 364 7.90 18.37 -12.60
C THR A 364 6.40 18.15 -12.75
N SER A 365 5.93 16.92 -12.51
CA SER A 365 4.53 16.53 -12.58
C SER A 365 4.23 15.37 -11.63
N GLY A 366 2.96 15.17 -11.29
CA GLY A 366 2.56 14.28 -10.18
C GLY A 366 2.36 15.05 -8.88
N GLY A 367 1.75 14.39 -7.89
CA GLY A 367 1.22 15.05 -6.71
C GLY A 367 0.83 14.07 -5.61
N ASN A 368 1.15 14.38 -4.36
CA ASN A 368 0.74 13.62 -3.17
C ASN A 368 -0.23 14.41 -2.26
N GLY A 369 -0.84 15.47 -2.80
CA GLY A 369 -1.45 16.57 -2.04
C GLY A 369 -0.62 17.85 -2.10
N ASN A 370 0.71 17.72 -2.22
CA ASN A 370 1.57 18.74 -2.81
C ASN A 370 1.64 18.57 -4.34
N VAL A 371 2.30 19.49 -5.04
CA VAL A 371 2.49 19.43 -6.50
C VAL A 371 3.98 19.44 -6.82
N ALA A 372 4.43 18.52 -7.68
CA ALA A 372 5.81 18.50 -8.15
C ALA A 372 6.07 19.73 -9.06
N THR A 373 7.21 20.39 -8.89
CA THR A 373 7.52 21.65 -9.60
C THR A 373 8.99 21.71 -9.99
N PRO A 374 9.36 22.47 -11.04
CA PRO A 374 10.76 22.61 -11.42
C PRO A 374 11.67 23.01 -10.26
N GLY A 375 12.71 22.21 -10.02
CA GLY A 375 13.69 22.42 -8.96
C GLY A 375 13.37 21.62 -7.70
N TYR A 376 13.39 22.28 -6.54
CA TYR A 376 13.05 21.62 -5.28
C TYR A 376 11.54 21.64 -5.05
N ASP A 377 10.95 20.50 -4.71
CA ASP A 377 9.55 20.40 -4.27
C ASP A 377 9.34 19.46 -3.07
N LEU A 378 8.13 19.50 -2.50
CA LEU A 378 7.75 18.76 -1.29
C LEU A 378 7.25 17.33 -1.58
N ILE A 379 7.58 16.77 -2.74
CA ILE A 379 7.24 15.37 -3.08
C ILE A 379 8.50 14.60 -3.41
N THR A 380 9.34 15.19 -4.25
CA THR A 380 10.52 14.55 -4.82
C THR A 380 11.81 15.25 -4.43
N GLY A 381 11.72 16.34 -3.65
CA GLY A 381 12.89 17.08 -3.22
C GLY A 381 13.62 17.63 -4.43
N ARG A 382 14.89 17.27 -4.58
CA ARG A 382 15.74 17.61 -5.74
C ARG A 382 15.48 16.75 -6.98
N GLY A 383 14.64 15.72 -6.89
CA GLY A 383 14.44 14.68 -7.89
C GLY A 383 15.26 13.42 -7.65
N SER A 384 15.19 12.48 -8.61
CA SER A 384 15.91 11.21 -8.57
C SER A 384 17.36 11.36 -9.07
N PRO A 385 18.29 10.44 -8.78
CA PRO A 385 19.70 10.64 -9.10
C PRO A 385 20.00 10.40 -10.58
N ALA A 386 20.68 11.35 -11.22
CA ALA A 386 21.49 11.05 -12.40
C ALA A 386 22.87 10.57 -11.91
N ALA A 387 23.00 9.28 -11.60
CA ALA A 387 24.11 8.73 -10.83
C ALA A 387 25.49 8.99 -11.47
N ASN A 388 25.56 8.91 -12.80
CA ASN A 388 26.75 9.20 -13.61
C ASN A 388 27.26 10.66 -13.47
N VAL A 389 26.42 11.59 -12.99
CA VAL A 389 26.78 12.98 -12.70
C VAL A 389 26.94 13.20 -11.19
N LEU A 390 26.00 12.69 -10.40
CA LEU A 390 25.96 12.91 -8.95
C LEU A 390 27.12 12.22 -8.22
N ILE A 391 27.41 10.96 -8.53
CA ILE A 391 28.47 10.21 -7.84
C ILE A 391 29.84 10.88 -8.05
N PRO A 392 30.29 11.24 -9.28
CA PRO A 392 31.54 11.98 -9.46
C PRO A 392 31.59 13.32 -8.72
N TYR A 393 30.46 14.02 -8.60
CA TYR A 393 30.35 15.24 -7.81
C TYR A 393 30.58 14.98 -6.32
N LEU A 394 29.94 13.95 -5.75
CA LEU A 394 30.10 13.56 -4.34
C LEU A 394 31.50 13.00 -4.03
N VAL A 395 32.16 12.38 -5.01
CA VAL A 395 33.56 11.99 -4.94
C VAL A 395 34.49 13.20 -4.76
N GLY A 396 34.09 14.37 -5.26
CA GLY A 396 34.91 15.58 -5.26
C GLY A 396 35.95 15.59 -6.40
N ALA A 397 35.76 14.77 -7.43
CA ALA A 397 36.58 14.79 -8.62
C ALA A 397 36.15 15.98 -9.50
N ALA A 398 37.10 16.82 -9.93
CA ALA A 398 36.82 17.83 -10.94
C ALA A 398 36.29 17.13 -12.20
N VAL A 399 35.02 17.35 -12.54
CA VAL A 399 34.36 16.84 -13.75
C VAL A 399 35.14 17.30 -14.98
N SER A 400 36.08 16.48 -15.44
CA SER A 400 36.60 16.56 -16.81
C SER A 400 35.60 15.82 -17.68
N ALA A 401 34.85 16.58 -18.49
CA ALA A 401 33.93 16.03 -19.48
C ALA A 401 34.62 14.91 -20.27
N ALA A 402 34.17 13.67 -20.05
CA ALA A 402 34.62 12.53 -20.82
C ALA A 402 34.11 12.67 -22.25
N THR A 403 35.04 12.89 -23.18
CA THR A 403 34.84 12.79 -24.63
C THR A 403 34.19 11.44 -24.96
N PRO A 404 33.19 11.36 -25.86
CA PRO A 404 32.58 10.09 -26.21
C PRO A 404 33.62 9.16 -26.84
N VAL A 405 33.93 8.05 -26.18
CA VAL A 405 34.75 6.99 -26.76
C VAL A 405 33.86 6.20 -27.72
N GLN A 406 34.01 6.47 -29.02
CA GLN A 406 33.56 5.55 -30.06
C GLN A 406 34.30 4.22 -29.91
N SER A 407 33.56 3.13 -29.79
CA SER A 407 34.07 1.77 -29.94
C SER A 407 33.50 1.11 -31.21
N PRO A 408 34.25 0.16 -31.81
CA PRO A 408 34.29 -0.04 -33.26
C PRO A 408 33.15 -0.87 -33.82
N VAL A 409 32.67 -0.43 -34.98
CA VAL A 409 31.72 -1.15 -35.84
C VAL A 409 32.39 -2.39 -36.43
N SER A 410 31.83 -3.58 -36.18
CA SER A 410 32.07 -4.75 -37.02
C SER A 410 30.92 -4.90 -38.02
N SER A 411 31.29 -4.90 -39.30
CA SER A 411 30.40 -4.90 -40.45
C SER A 411 29.92 -6.30 -40.80
N GLN A 412 28.60 -6.53 -40.81
CA GLN A 412 27.98 -7.48 -41.75
C GLN A 412 26.81 -6.81 -42.47
N ALA A 413 26.82 -6.94 -43.80
CA ALA A 413 25.97 -6.24 -44.74
C ALA A 413 24.48 -6.69 -44.65
N PRO A 414 23.53 -5.82 -45.05
CA PRO A 414 22.11 -6.05 -44.83
C PRO A 414 21.50 -6.99 -45.87
N VAL A 415 20.68 -7.94 -45.42
CA VAL A 415 19.76 -8.69 -46.26
C VAL A 415 18.47 -7.89 -46.38
N ASN A 416 18.16 -7.50 -47.61
CA ASN A 416 17.03 -6.68 -48.00
C ASN A 416 15.75 -7.53 -48.00
N VAL A 417 14.77 -7.20 -47.16
CA VAL A 417 13.38 -7.67 -47.33
C VAL A 417 12.45 -6.46 -47.24
N SER A 418 11.75 -6.24 -48.35
CA SER A 418 10.88 -5.12 -48.66
C SER A 418 9.69 -4.95 -47.71
N GLN A 419 9.51 -3.73 -47.18
CA GLN A 419 8.25 -3.24 -46.62
C GLN A 419 7.20 -2.95 -47.72
N PRO A 420 5.91 -3.23 -47.50
CA PRO A 420 4.81 -2.45 -48.07
C PRO A 420 4.41 -1.27 -47.13
N PRO A 421 3.73 -0.25 -47.65
CA PRO A 421 3.87 1.14 -47.18
C PRO A 421 3.07 1.48 -45.92
N VAL A 422 3.70 2.31 -45.08
CA VAL A 422 3.07 3.11 -44.03
C VAL A 422 2.04 4.05 -44.68
N GLN A 423 0.77 3.91 -44.32
CA GLN A 423 -0.21 4.97 -44.49
C GLN A 423 -0.35 5.74 -43.19
N THR A 424 0.09 6.99 -43.23
CA THR A 424 -0.28 8.04 -42.29
C THR A 424 -1.75 8.39 -42.51
N VAL A 425 -2.59 8.26 -41.48
CA VAL A 425 -3.88 8.96 -41.44
C VAL A 425 -3.92 9.80 -40.16
N HIS A 426 -3.68 11.09 -40.36
CA HIS A 426 -4.23 12.14 -39.54
C HIS A 426 -5.64 12.42 -40.06
N ASN A 427 -6.70 12.35 -39.23
CA ASN A 427 -7.80 13.32 -39.22
C ASN A 427 -8.82 13.07 -38.08
N PRO A 428 -9.79 13.97 -37.82
CA PRO A 428 -9.97 14.69 -36.56
C PRO A 428 -11.30 14.29 -35.88
N GLY A 429 -11.71 15.03 -34.84
CA GLY A 429 -12.88 14.72 -34.01
C GLY A 429 -14.14 14.23 -34.75
N ILE A 430 -14.81 13.24 -34.14
CA ILE A 430 -16.18 12.86 -34.47
C ILE A 430 -16.96 12.70 -33.17
N THR A 431 -17.83 13.67 -32.93
CA THR A 431 -19.07 13.54 -32.16
C THR A 431 -19.95 12.46 -32.81
N ASN A 432 -20.35 11.42 -32.07
CA ASN A 432 -21.49 10.59 -32.45
C ASN A 432 -22.25 10.14 -31.20
N SER A 433 -23.19 10.99 -30.78
CA SER A 433 -24.41 10.57 -30.10
C SER A 433 -25.29 9.82 -31.10
N GLN A 434 -25.43 8.50 -30.94
CA GLN A 434 -26.48 7.73 -31.62
C GLN A 434 -27.58 7.40 -30.61
N PRO A 435 -28.83 7.85 -30.82
CA PRO A 435 -29.97 7.36 -30.05
C PRO A 435 -30.31 5.96 -30.55
N VAL A 436 -30.07 4.93 -29.74
CA VAL A 436 -30.46 3.56 -30.08
C VAL A 436 -31.94 3.36 -29.74
N GLY A 437 -32.66 2.89 -30.75
CA GLY A 437 -34.10 2.68 -30.73
C GLY A 437 -34.55 1.62 -29.74
N THR A 438 -35.81 1.77 -29.36
CA THR A 438 -36.64 0.90 -28.54
C THR A 438 -36.61 -0.56 -29.01
N SER A 439 -35.75 -1.39 -28.44
CA SER A 439 -36.03 -2.79 -28.03
C SER A 439 -34.72 -3.43 -27.56
N THR A 440 -34.43 -3.37 -26.27
CA THR A 440 -33.36 -4.18 -25.66
C THR A 440 -33.90 -4.67 -24.33
N THR A 441 -34.27 -5.95 -24.30
CA THR A 441 -34.78 -6.68 -23.13
C THR A 441 -33.77 -6.60 -21.98
N ILE A 442 -34.24 -6.29 -20.76
CA ILE A 442 -33.43 -6.03 -19.56
C ILE A 442 -33.20 -7.31 -18.69
N ILE A 443 -32.32 -7.27 -17.68
CA ILE A 443 -31.14 -8.12 -17.49
C ILE A 443 -30.89 -8.57 -16.01
N SER A 444 -30.01 -9.56 -15.74
CA SER A 444 -29.65 -10.22 -14.46
C SER A 444 -29.17 -9.39 -13.24
N SER A 445 -28.69 -8.15 -13.34
CA SER A 445 -28.24 -7.36 -12.16
C SER A 445 -28.28 -5.84 -12.36
N VAL A 446 -28.53 -5.09 -11.26
CA VAL A 446 -28.59 -3.61 -11.21
C VAL A 446 -27.84 -3.11 -9.96
N SER A 447 -27.13 -1.99 -10.11
CA SER A 447 -26.48 -1.29 -9.00
C SER A 447 -26.66 0.23 -9.14
N LEU A 448 -26.96 0.90 -8.03
CA LEU A 448 -27.15 2.34 -7.97
C LEU A 448 -25.85 3.05 -7.58
N GLY A 449 -25.47 4.04 -8.39
CA GLY A 449 -24.36 4.94 -8.05
C GLY A 449 -24.87 6.35 -7.76
N ALA A 450 -23.95 7.23 -7.39
CA ALA A 450 -24.25 8.63 -7.07
C ALA A 450 -25.03 9.37 -8.19
N ASN A 451 -25.72 10.44 -7.80
CA ASN A 451 -26.45 11.35 -8.70
C ASN A 451 -27.54 10.68 -9.55
N SER A 452 -28.20 9.64 -9.01
CA SER A 452 -29.25 8.86 -9.71
C SER A 452 -28.77 8.12 -10.96
N THR A 453 -27.47 7.83 -11.05
CA THR A 453 -26.91 6.98 -12.10
C THR A 453 -27.20 5.52 -11.77
N VAL A 454 -27.70 4.76 -12.75
CA VAL A 454 -27.96 3.33 -12.58
C VAL A 454 -27.07 2.56 -13.54
N PHE A 455 -26.38 1.54 -13.03
CA PHE A 455 -25.65 0.58 -13.86
C PHE A 455 -26.40 -0.74 -13.93
N GLY A 456 -26.35 -1.39 -15.09
CA GLY A 456 -26.98 -2.69 -15.31
C GLY A 456 -26.17 -3.52 -16.29
N ILE A 457 -26.19 -4.84 -16.10
CA ILE A 457 -25.69 -5.78 -17.12
C ILE A 457 -26.72 -5.86 -18.24
N GLY A 458 -26.35 -6.37 -19.42
CA GLY A 458 -27.06 -6.71 -20.67
C GLY A 458 -27.54 -8.18 -20.80
N ALA A 459 -28.66 -8.50 -21.47
CA ALA A 459 -29.04 -9.91 -21.72
C ALA A 459 -28.03 -10.52 -22.71
N ASP A 460 -27.35 -9.64 -23.44
CA ASP A 460 -26.13 -9.84 -24.20
C ASP A 460 -24.84 -9.77 -23.36
N HIS A 461 -24.96 -9.78 -22.03
CA HIS A 461 -23.88 -9.58 -21.05
C HIS A 461 -23.13 -8.24 -21.17
N GLY A 462 -23.71 -7.24 -21.85
CA GLY A 462 -23.10 -5.91 -21.97
C GLY A 462 -23.15 -5.10 -20.66
N LEU A 463 -22.29 -4.11 -20.46
CA LEU A 463 -22.44 -3.14 -19.36
C LEU A 463 -23.21 -1.93 -19.88
N TYR A 464 -24.21 -1.46 -19.14
CA TYR A 464 -25.04 -0.31 -19.49
C TYR A 464 -25.11 0.69 -18.34
N ARG A 465 -25.17 1.98 -18.68
CA ARG A 465 -25.42 3.09 -17.76
C ARG A 465 -26.73 3.77 -18.13
N ARG A 466 -27.57 4.07 -17.14
CA ARG A 466 -28.78 4.87 -17.28
C ARG A 466 -28.57 6.24 -16.65
N ASP A 467 -28.81 7.26 -17.44
CA ASP A 467 -28.94 8.64 -16.99
C ASP A 467 -30.37 9.15 -17.30
N PRO A 468 -30.73 10.41 -16.98
CA PRO A 468 -32.05 10.94 -17.31
C PRO A 468 -32.41 10.92 -18.81
N SER A 469 -31.43 10.79 -19.70
CA SER A 469 -31.62 10.74 -21.16
C SER A 469 -31.86 9.32 -21.70
N GLY A 470 -31.55 8.29 -20.91
CA GLY A 470 -31.84 6.90 -21.24
C GLY A 470 -30.70 5.94 -20.92
N TRP A 471 -30.77 4.73 -21.48
CA TRP A 471 -29.73 3.72 -21.36
C TRP A 471 -28.66 3.88 -22.45
N THR A 472 -27.40 3.80 -22.05
CA THR A 472 -26.22 3.83 -22.92
C THR A 472 -25.38 2.57 -22.66
N LYS A 473 -25.02 1.85 -23.73
CA LYS A 473 -24.10 0.70 -23.62
C LYS A 473 -22.66 1.20 -23.45
N LEU A 474 -21.96 0.69 -22.44
CA LEU A 474 -20.59 1.03 -22.09
C LEU A 474 -19.57 0.00 -22.61
N SER A 475 -19.95 -1.28 -22.67
CA SER A 475 -19.03 -2.35 -23.06
C SER A 475 -19.02 -2.66 -24.55
N ASN A 476 -17.89 -3.23 -25.02
CA ASN A 476 -17.70 -3.66 -26.40
C ASN A 476 -17.04 -5.04 -26.46
N GLY A 477 -17.86 -6.08 -26.26
CA GLY A 477 -17.43 -7.49 -26.36
C GLY A 477 -17.20 -8.19 -25.01
N GLN A 478 -16.97 -7.44 -23.93
CA GLN A 478 -16.89 -7.99 -22.57
C GLN A 478 -18.23 -8.63 -22.16
N GLN A 479 -18.16 -9.78 -21.47
CA GLN A 479 -19.31 -10.55 -21.00
C GLN A 479 -19.44 -10.44 -19.48
N PHE A 480 -20.15 -9.42 -18.98
CA PHE A 480 -20.31 -9.18 -17.54
C PHE A 480 -21.28 -10.17 -16.88
N VAL A 481 -20.94 -10.58 -15.65
CA VAL A 481 -21.78 -11.47 -14.80
C VAL A 481 -22.14 -10.84 -13.46
N GLN A 482 -21.30 -9.92 -12.94
CA GLN A 482 -21.56 -9.17 -11.71
C GLN A 482 -21.10 -7.72 -11.87
N ILE A 483 -21.80 -6.80 -11.21
CA ILE A 483 -21.42 -5.39 -11.11
C ILE A 483 -21.65 -4.88 -9.69
N SER A 484 -20.88 -3.87 -9.30
CA SER A 484 -21.12 -3.07 -8.09
C SER A 484 -20.76 -1.61 -8.41
N ALA A 485 -21.71 -0.71 -8.19
CA ALA A 485 -21.50 0.72 -8.32
C ALA A 485 -20.89 1.29 -7.04
N GLY A 486 -20.05 2.31 -7.20
CA GLY A 486 -19.42 3.04 -6.12
C GLY A 486 -19.39 4.54 -6.44
N THR A 487 -18.41 5.22 -5.86
CA THR A 487 -18.10 6.61 -6.23
C THR A 487 -16.61 6.81 -6.45
N ASP A 488 -16.25 7.71 -7.35
CA ASP A 488 -14.89 8.23 -7.47
C ASP A 488 -14.58 9.24 -6.34
N GLU A 489 -13.32 9.64 -6.22
CA GLU A 489 -12.83 10.67 -5.28
C GLU A 489 -13.54 12.04 -5.40
N GLN A 490 -14.28 12.26 -6.47
CA GLN A 490 -15.06 13.49 -6.70
C GLN A 490 -16.56 13.28 -6.41
N GLY A 491 -16.94 12.09 -5.92
CA GLY A 491 -18.32 11.71 -5.62
C GLY A 491 -19.17 11.41 -6.86
N ASN A 492 -18.56 11.23 -8.04
CA ASN A 492 -19.30 10.79 -9.23
C ASN A 492 -19.48 9.28 -9.22
N ALA A 493 -20.57 8.81 -9.81
CA ALA A 493 -20.84 7.39 -9.92
C ALA A 493 -19.83 6.68 -10.82
N ASP A 494 -19.21 5.63 -10.29
CA ASP A 494 -18.42 4.66 -11.03
C ASP A 494 -19.02 3.25 -10.90
N VAL A 495 -18.48 2.30 -11.64
CA VAL A 495 -18.89 0.89 -11.51
C VAL A 495 -17.74 -0.05 -11.74
N TYR A 496 -17.65 -1.05 -10.87
CA TYR A 496 -16.83 -2.23 -11.06
C TYR A 496 -17.66 -3.36 -11.62
N GLY A 497 -17.08 -4.13 -12.54
CA GLY A 497 -17.74 -5.27 -13.17
C GLY A 497 -16.82 -6.46 -13.33
N VAL A 498 -17.33 -7.65 -13.02
CA VAL A 498 -16.65 -8.94 -13.21
C VAL A 498 -17.20 -9.60 -14.47
N THR A 499 -16.31 -10.04 -15.35
CA THR A 499 -16.67 -10.76 -16.57
C THR A 499 -16.73 -12.27 -16.34
N SER A 500 -17.38 -13.01 -17.25
CA SER A 500 -17.58 -14.47 -17.14
C SER A 500 -16.27 -15.27 -17.13
N ASP A 501 -15.21 -14.71 -17.69
CA ASP A 501 -13.85 -15.24 -17.64
C ASP A 501 -13.06 -14.78 -16.40
N GLY A 502 -13.70 -14.06 -15.46
CA GLY A 502 -13.13 -13.67 -14.17
C GLY A 502 -12.21 -12.46 -14.21
N ALA A 503 -12.34 -11.58 -15.22
CA ALA A 503 -11.62 -10.31 -15.28
C ALA A 503 -12.39 -9.21 -14.57
N LEU A 504 -11.68 -8.26 -13.97
CA LEU A 504 -12.27 -7.09 -13.32
C LEU A 504 -12.13 -5.87 -14.22
N TYR A 505 -13.21 -5.13 -14.40
CA TYR A 505 -13.24 -3.86 -15.12
C TYR A 505 -13.79 -2.76 -14.23
N LYS A 506 -13.35 -1.52 -14.48
CA LYS A 506 -13.94 -0.31 -13.93
C LYS A 506 -14.41 0.58 -15.07
N TYR A 507 -15.55 1.22 -14.86
CA TYR A 507 -15.99 2.35 -15.64
C TYR A 507 -16.14 3.58 -14.76
N ASP A 508 -15.56 4.68 -15.20
CA ASP A 508 -15.86 6.01 -14.69
C ASP A 508 -15.98 7.01 -15.86
N VAL A 509 -16.51 8.20 -15.58
CA VAL A 509 -16.77 9.22 -16.60
C VAL A 509 -15.50 9.79 -17.21
N THR A 510 -14.39 9.76 -16.47
CA THR A 510 -13.11 10.35 -16.84
C THR A 510 -12.35 9.44 -17.81
N HIS A 511 -12.38 8.13 -17.56
CA HIS A 511 -11.54 7.15 -18.26
C HIS A 511 -12.33 6.21 -19.19
N GLY A 512 -13.66 6.18 -19.10
CA GLY A 512 -14.46 5.18 -19.80
C GLY A 512 -14.32 3.80 -19.17
N LEU A 513 -14.59 2.73 -19.95
CA LEU A 513 -14.48 1.35 -19.46
C LEU A 513 -13.06 0.82 -19.69
N TYR A 514 -12.38 0.40 -18.63
CA TYR A 514 -11.03 -0.16 -18.68
C TYR A 514 -10.91 -1.37 -17.75
N MET A 515 -9.94 -2.23 -18.07
CA MET A 515 -9.65 -3.43 -17.28
C MET A 515 -8.79 -3.07 -16.07
N VAL A 516 -9.17 -3.58 -14.91
CA VAL A 516 -8.50 -3.41 -13.61
C VAL A 516 -7.72 -4.67 -13.24
N ASP A 517 -8.26 -5.85 -13.53
CA ASP A 517 -7.60 -7.14 -13.27
C ASP A 517 -7.84 -8.13 -14.43
N ASN A 518 -6.86 -8.99 -14.69
CA ASN A 518 -6.87 -9.95 -15.77
C ASN A 518 -7.89 -11.09 -15.56
N PRO A 519 -8.32 -11.78 -16.64
CA PRO A 519 -9.18 -12.94 -16.53
C PRO A 519 -8.62 -14.06 -15.63
N GLY A 520 -9.52 -14.81 -15.01
CA GLY A 520 -9.26 -16.08 -14.32
C GLY A 520 -9.15 -15.97 -12.80
N GLN A 521 -9.34 -14.79 -12.22
CA GLN A 521 -9.05 -14.56 -10.81
C GLN A 521 -10.29 -14.16 -10.02
N ILE A 522 -11.22 -13.35 -10.53
CA ILE A 522 -12.25 -12.69 -9.71
C ILE A 522 -13.61 -13.40 -9.80
N GLN A 523 -14.18 -13.71 -8.64
CA GLN A 523 -15.50 -14.33 -8.47
C GLN A 523 -16.58 -13.32 -8.08
N ALA A 524 -16.26 -12.37 -7.20
CA ALA A 524 -17.21 -11.38 -6.72
C ALA A 524 -16.52 -10.03 -6.49
N VAL A 525 -17.27 -8.94 -6.61
CA VAL A 525 -16.79 -7.57 -6.33
C VAL A 525 -17.86 -6.75 -5.61
N ASN A 526 -17.42 -5.88 -4.72
CA ASN A 526 -18.21 -4.83 -4.10
C ASN A 526 -17.43 -3.51 -4.13
N ALA A 527 -17.96 -2.53 -4.86
CA ALA A 527 -17.40 -1.18 -4.92
C ALA A 527 -17.84 -0.35 -3.71
N THR A 528 -16.98 0.56 -3.28
CA THR A 528 -17.19 1.47 -2.15
C THR A 528 -16.96 2.92 -2.62
N GLU A 529 -16.65 3.82 -1.69
CA GLU A 529 -16.33 5.22 -2.00
C GLU A 529 -14.89 5.39 -2.50
N ASP A 530 -14.59 6.55 -3.09
CA ASP A 530 -13.25 7.00 -3.48
C ASP A 530 -12.46 6.05 -4.40
N ASN A 531 -13.10 5.53 -5.44
CA ASN A 531 -12.56 4.57 -6.41
C ASN A 531 -12.22 3.19 -5.82
N TRP A 532 -12.59 2.87 -4.58
CA TRP A 532 -12.24 1.59 -3.98
C TRP A 532 -13.23 0.47 -4.35
N ALA A 533 -12.72 -0.75 -4.43
CA ALA A 533 -13.52 -1.97 -4.50
C ALA A 533 -12.86 -3.12 -3.75
N ILE A 534 -13.68 -4.00 -3.18
CA ILE A 534 -13.26 -5.24 -2.56
C ILE A 534 -13.72 -6.41 -3.44
N ALA A 535 -12.80 -7.28 -3.83
CA ALA A 535 -13.11 -8.44 -4.63
C ALA A 535 -12.70 -9.74 -3.94
N VAL A 536 -13.43 -10.81 -4.24
CA VAL A 536 -13.10 -12.18 -3.84
C VAL A 536 -12.64 -12.93 -5.07
N THR A 537 -11.51 -13.62 -4.95
CA THR A 537 -10.97 -14.46 -6.02
C THR A 537 -11.57 -15.86 -6.02
N THR A 538 -11.39 -16.61 -7.10
CA THR A 538 -11.89 -17.99 -7.24
C THR A 538 -11.28 -18.97 -6.25
N ASP A 539 -10.10 -18.68 -5.71
CA ASP A 539 -9.47 -19.45 -4.63
C ASP A 539 -9.99 -19.03 -3.23
N GLY A 540 -10.84 -18.00 -3.16
CA GLY A 540 -11.44 -17.50 -1.94
C GLY A 540 -10.63 -16.44 -1.18
N SER A 541 -9.57 -15.89 -1.78
CA SER A 541 -8.85 -14.75 -1.21
C SER A 541 -9.66 -13.45 -1.34
N ILE A 542 -9.37 -12.46 -0.49
CA ILE A 542 -9.98 -11.12 -0.55
C ILE A 542 -8.93 -10.11 -0.95
N TYR A 543 -9.26 -9.25 -1.90
CA TYR A 543 -8.43 -8.14 -2.34
C TYR A 543 -9.17 -6.82 -2.30
N SER A 544 -8.47 -5.74 -1.96
CA SER A 544 -8.94 -4.39 -2.26
C SER A 544 -8.25 -3.85 -3.51
N TYR A 545 -8.99 -3.04 -4.26
CA TYR A 545 -8.60 -2.41 -5.51
C TYR A 545 -8.83 -0.93 -5.39
N ASN A 546 -7.81 -0.13 -5.69
CA ASN A 546 -7.98 1.31 -5.91
C ASN A 546 -7.93 1.59 -7.42
N GLY A 547 -9.06 2.02 -7.97
CA GLY A 547 -9.34 2.07 -9.40
C GLY A 547 -8.73 3.24 -10.17
N LEU A 548 -7.47 3.58 -9.96
CA LEU A 548 -6.78 4.60 -10.77
C LEU A 548 -6.31 4.02 -12.12
N ALA A 549 -6.41 4.80 -13.20
CA ALA A 549 -6.27 4.30 -14.56
C ALA A 549 -4.80 4.07 -14.99
N TYR A 550 -4.42 2.80 -15.20
CA TYR A 550 -3.71 2.21 -16.38
C TYR A 550 -3.19 0.80 -16.04
N GLY A 551 -4.02 -0.24 -16.01
CA GLY A 551 -3.54 -1.61 -15.64
C GLY A 551 -2.93 -1.67 -14.23
N GLN A 552 -3.34 -0.73 -13.39
CA GLN A 552 -2.70 -0.22 -12.16
C GLN A 552 -3.70 -0.23 -10.99
N GLY A 553 -4.61 -1.20 -10.95
CA GLY A 553 -5.35 -1.43 -9.72
C GLY A 553 -4.34 -1.87 -8.65
N ALA A 554 -4.07 -1.02 -7.66
CA ALA A 554 -3.32 -1.45 -6.49
C ALA A 554 -4.15 -2.55 -5.82
N ARG A 555 -3.65 -3.80 -5.89
CA ARG A 555 -4.30 -5.00 -5.38
C ARG A 555 -3.70 -5.29 -4.01
N PHE A 556 -4.43 -4.99 -2.95
CA PHE A 556 -3.98 -5.29 -1.59
C PHE A 556 -4.65 -6.57 -1.10
N ILE A 557 -3.86 -7.51 -0.60
CA ILE A 557 -4.43 -8.69 0.08
C ILE A 557 -5.08 -8.21 1.37
N VAL A 558 -6.37 -8.49 1.50
CA VAL A 558 -7.10 -8.35 2.77
C VAL A 558 -7.02 -9.66 3.55
N GLU A 559 -7.22 -10.80 2.87
CA GLU A 559 -7.14 -12.15 3.45
C GLU A 559 -6.78 -13.20 2.38
N GLY A 560 -6.11 -14.28 2.80
CA GLY A 560 -5.57 -15.31 1.91
C GLY A 560 -6.57 -16.34 1.38
N ALA A 561 -6.07 -17.29 0.58
CA ALA A 561 -6.89 -18.29 -0.10
C ALA A 561 -7.75 -19.14 0.84
N GLY A 562 -8.94 -19.51 0.38
CA GLY A 562 -9.90 -20.35 1.08
C GLY A 562 -10.71 -19.63 2.16
N PHE A 563 -10.64 -18.29 2.21
CA PHE A 563 -11.21 -17.52 3.31
C PHE A 563 -12.65 -17.06 3.08
N ALA A 564 -12.97 -16.56 1.88
CA ALA A 564 -14.27 -16.00 1.54
C ALA A 564 -14.86 -16.59 0.26
N GLN A 565 -16.19 -16.66 0.17
CA GLN A 565 -16.93 -16.99 -1.05
C GLN A 565 -17.83 -15.84 -1.54
N ALA A 566 -18.06 -14.85 -0.67
CA ALA A 566 -18.81 -13.63 -0.96
C ALA A 566 -18.29 -12.49 -0.08
N VAL A 567 -18.36 -11.26 -0.60
CA VAL A 567 -17.92 -10.04 0.10
C VAL A 567 -18.95 -8.92 -0.07
N SER A 568 -19.08 -8.09 0.95
CA SER A 568 -19.73 -6.79 0.88
C SER A 568 -19.09 -5.86 1.90
N ALA A 569 -18.87 -4.61 1.53
CA ALA A 569 -18.16 -3.63 2.32
C ALA A 569 -18.90 -2.29 2.33
N THR A 570 -18.57 -1.47 3.31
CA THR A 570 -19.13 -0.12 3.49
C THR A 570 -18.15 0.68 4.33
N ASN A 571 -18.23 2.00 4.26
CA ASN A 571 -17.53 2.88 5.17
C ASN A 571 -18.42 3.13 6.40
N ASP A 572 -17.84 3.34 7.58
CA ASP A 572 -18.60 3.85 8.72
C ASP A 572 -18.60 5.38 8.77
N ALA A 573 -19.26 5.97 9.78
CA ALA A 573 -19.39 7.42 9.95
C ALA A 573 -18.04 8.15 10.08
N ALA A 574 -16.96 7.43 10.38
CA ALA A 574 -15.61 7.97 10.44
C ALA A 574 -14.83 7.73 9.13
N GLY A 575 -15.48 7.25 8.08
CA GLY A 575 -14.87 6.94 6.79
C GLY A 575 -14.13 5.59 6.77
N ARG A 576 -14.22 4.79 7.84
CA ARG A 576 -13.41 3.57 7.99
C ARG A 576 -14.04 2.42 7.21
N LEU A 577 -13.24 1.75 6.38
CA LEU A 577 -13.69 0.58 5.63
C LEU A 577 -13.99 -0.59 6.57
N ILE A 578 -15.21 -1.12 6.48
CA ILE A 578 -15.64 -2.34 7.16
C ILE A 578 -16.04 -3.36 6.11
N ILE A 579 -15.44 -4.54 6.19
CA ILE A 579 -15.68 -5.63 5.24
C ILE A 579 -16.45 -6.73 5.95
N PHE A 580 -17.49 -7.23 5.29
CA PHE A 580 -18.23 -8.41 5.69
C PHE A 580 -18.00 -9.49 4.66
N VAL A 581 -17.72 -10.70 5.13
CA VAL A 581 -17.55 -11.86 4.23
C VAL A 581 -18.36 -13.05 4.69
N VAL A 582 -18.69 -13.88 3.71
CA VAL A 582 -19.18 -15.23 3.95
C VAL A 582 -18.03 -16.20 3.70
N THR A 583 -17.70 -17.01 4.69
CA THR A 583 -16.67 -18.06 4.54
C THR A 583 -17.19 -19.25 3.73
N PRO A 584 -16.31 -20.16 3.25
CA PRO A 584 -16.76 -21.43 2.66
C PRO A 584 -17.59 -22.31 3.61
N GLN A 585 -17.51 -22.06 4.92
CA GLN A 585 -18.34 -22.73 5.93
C GLN A 585 -19.69 -22.02 6.14
N HIS A 586 -20.04 -21.05 5.28
CA HIS A 586 -21.27 -20.27 5.35
C HIS A 586 -21.40 -19.41 6.61
N THR A 587 -20.29 -19.03 7.23
CA THR A 587 -20.29 -18.13 8.41
C THR A 587 -20.06 -16.68 8.00
N LEU A 588 -20.72 -15.75 8.69
CA LEU A 588 -20.52 -14.31 8.54
C LEU A 588 -19.35 -13.87 9.42
N VAL A 589 -18.35 -13.25 8.79
CA VAL A 589 -17.19 -12.66 9.47
C VAL A 589 -17.12 -11.19 9.12
N ARG A 590 -16.88 -10.35 10.13
CA ARG A 590 -16.53 -8.94 9.97
C ARG A 590 -15.03 -8.78 10.06
N ILE A 591 -14.47 -8.01 9.15
CA ILE A 591 -13.08 -7.54 9.14
C ILE A 591 -13.16 -6.03 9.35
N ASP A 592 -12.51 -5.53 10.40
CA ASP A 592 -12.38 -4.08 10.60
C ASP A 592 -11.17 -3.51 9.85
N GLN A 593 -11.03 -2.19 9.88
CA GLN A 593 -9.91 -1.46 9.26
C GLN A 593 -8.51 -1.91 9.71
N ASN A 594 -8.40 -2.60 10.85
CA ASN A 594 -7.13 -3.13 11.37
C ASN A 594 -6.98 -4.63 11.06
N PHE A 595 -7.79 -5.15 10.14
CA PHE A 595 -7.88 -6.56 9.77
C PHE A 595 -8.24 -7.50 10.92
N ASN A 596 -8.86 -7.00 12.00
CA ASN A 596 -9.32 -7.88 13.06
C ASN A 596 -10.57 -8.64 12.60
N LEU A 597 -10.52 -9.95 12.75
CA LEU A 597 -11.60 -10.84 12.39
C LEU A 597 -12.55 -11.06 13.57
N ALA A 598 -13.84 -10.82 13.33
CA ALA A 598 -14.90 -11.13 14.27
C ALA A 598 -15.97 -12.00 13.59
N THR A 599 -16.08 -13.26 14.03
CA THR A 599 -17.19 -14.12 13.61
C THR A 599 -18.49 -13.61 14.22
N LEU A 600 -19.47 -13.30 13.37
CA LEU A 600 -20.73 -12.68 13.77
C LEU A 600 -21.89 -13.69 13.85
N SER A 601 -21.91 -14.67 12.94
CA SER A 601 -22.96 -15.70 12.91
C SER A 601 -22.57 -16.95 13.71
N GLY A 602 -23.58 -17.71 14.15
CA GLY A 602 -23.42 -19.01 14.78
C GLY A 602 -23.61 -20.15 13.77
N SER A 603 -24.72 -20.87 13.89
CA SER A 603 -25.05 -22.03 13.05
C SER A 603 -25.84 -21.70 11.77
N GLU A 604 -26.11 -20.42 11.52
CA GLU A 604 -26.81 -19.95 10.33
C GLU A 604 -25.96 -20.21 9.07
N SER A 605 -26.56 -20.83 8.06
CA SER A 605 -25.89 -21.07 6.78
C SER A 605 -26.14 -19.87 5.86
N ILE A 606 -25.22 -18.90 5.88
CA ILE A 606 -25.32 -17.66 5.09
C ILE A 606 -25.03 -17.92 3.61
N SER A 607 -25.88 -17.40 2.73
CA SER A 607 -25.79 -17.52 1.27
C SER A 607 -25.58 -16.19 0.55
N GLN A 608 -26.04 -15.08 1.14
CA GLN A 608 -25.84 -13.73 0.59
C GLN A 608 -25.64 -12.71 1.71
N ILE A 609 -24.89 -11.66 1.42
CA ILE A 609 -24.65 -10.52 2.30
C ILE A 609 -24.78 -9.20 1.55
N SER A 610 -25.19 -8.15 2.26
CA SER A 610 -25.13 -6.76 1.80
C SER A 610 -24.83 -5.86 2.99
N ALA A 611 -23.74 -5.10 2.90
CA ALA A 611 -23.35 -4.11 3.89
C ALA A 611 -24.11 -2.79 3.67
N GLY A 612 -24.37 -2.08 4.76
CA GLY A 612 -25.06 -0.79 4.77
C GLY A 612 -24.57 0.06 5.95
N GLN A 613 -25.36 1.06 6.31
CA GLN A 613 -25.09 1.89 7.49
C GLN A 613 -26.35 1.99 8.36
N ASP A 614 -26.15 1.92 9.68
CA ASP A 614 -27.21 2.23 10.64
C ASP A 614 -27.54 3.73 10.66
N GLY A 615 -28.59 4.13 11.40
CA GLY A 615 -28.97 5.54 11.53
C GLY A 615 -27.96 6.45 12.27
N LEU A 616 -26.81 5.93 12.69
CA LEU A 616 -25.68 6.67 13.25
C LEU A 616 -24.46 6.65 12.31
N GLY A 617 -24.60 6.00 11.14
CA GLY A 617 -23.54 5.81 10.16
C GLY A 617 -22.58 4.67 10.49
N ASN A 618 -22.82 3.83 11.51
CA ASN A 618 -21.97 2.66 11.73
C ASN A 618 -22.27 1.59 10.70
N ALA A 619 -21.23 0.87 10.26
CA ALA A 619 -21.39 -0.24 9.35
C ALA A 619 -22.32 -1.33 9.93
N ASP A 620 -23.35 -1.68 9.16
CA ASP A 620 -24.26 -2.78 9.44
C ASP A 620 -24.28 -3.77 8.25
N ALA A 621 -24.90 -4.93 8.43
CA ALA A 621 -25.00 -5.89 7.33
C ALA A 621 -26.29 -6.70 7.40
N TYR A 622 -26.91 -6.90 6.24
CA TYR A 622 -28.03 -7.82 6.06
C TYR A 622 -27.52 -9.11 5.42
N ALA A 623 -27.91 -10.24 5.99
CA ALA A 623 -27.51 -11.56 5.54
C ALA A 623 -28.73 -12.44 5.27
N VAL A 624 -28.71 -13.15 4.15
CA VAL A 624 -29.74 -14.14 3.79
C VAL A 624 -29.17 -15.53 4.00
N THR A 625 -29.95 -16.42 4.62
CA THR A 625 -29.57 -17.82 4.79
C THR A 625 -29.96 -18.66 3.57
N ALA A 626 -29.36 -19.84 3.42
CA ALA A 626 -29.66 -20.79 2.35
C ALA A 626 -31.15 -21.22 2.30
N ASP A 627 -31.86 -21.19 3.43
CA ASP A 627 -33.30 -21.45 3.51
C ASP A 627 -34.15 -20.18 3.35
N GLY A 628 -33.56 -19.02 3.07
CA GLY A 628 -34.25 -17.77 2.72
C GLY A 628 -34.76 -16.97 3.92
N ALA A 629 -34.16 -17.13 5.10
CA ALA A 629 -34.37 -16.24 6.25
C ALA A 629 -33.45 -15.02 6.15
N LEU A 630 -33.90 -13.89 6.70
CA LEU A 630 -33.15 -12.63 6.69
C LEU A 630 -32.65 -12.32 8.10
N TYR A 631 -31.39 -11.95 8.20
CA TYR A 631 -30.71 -11.54 9.44
C TYR A 631 -30.09 -10.16 9.26
N LYS A 632 -29.89 -9.43 10.37
CA LYS A 632 -29.15 -8.18 10.44
C LYS A 632 -28.04 -8.32 11.48
N PHE A 633 -26.84 -7.88 11.14
CA PHE A 633 -25.82 -7.50 12.09
C PHE A 633 -25.90 -6.01 12.34
N ASP A 634 -25.88 -5.62 13.61
CA ASP A 634 -25.88 -4.24 14.05
C ASP A 634 -24.88 -4.10 15.21
N SER A 635 -24.11 -3.00 15.25
CA SER A 635 -23.05 -2.82 16.24
C SER A 635 -23.58 -2.78 17.69
N LEU A 636 -24.81 -2.32 17.89
CA LEU A 636 -25.45 -2.21 19.20
C LEU A 636 -26.20 -3.49 19.57
N TYR A 637 -26.74 -4.20 18.58
CA TYR A 637 -27.66 -5.30 18.79
C TYR A 637 -27.10 -6.68 18.41
N GLY A 638 -25.90 -6.76 17.84
CA GLY A 638 -25.31 -8.01 17.39
C GLY A 638 -26.04 -8.59 16.18
N PHE A 639 -25.93 -9.91 16.00
CA PHE A 639 -26.53 -10.64 14.88
C PHE A 639 -27.89 -11.24 15.27
N PHE A 640 -28.97 -10.84 14.60
CA PHE A 640 -30.33 -11.28 14.92
C PHE A 640 -31.22 -11.44 13.67
N GLN A 641 -32.25 -12.27 13.79
CA GLN A 641 -33.19 -12.56 12.71
C GLN A 641 -34.19 -11.41 12.50
N VAL A 642 -34.38 -11.01 11.24
CA VAL A 642 -35.30 -9.96 10.79
C VAL A 642 -36.52 -10.54 10.05
N ASP A 643 -36.36 -11.64 9.31
CA ASP A 643 -37.48 -12.34 8.62
C ASP A 643 -37.27 -13.87 8.62
N GLY A 644 -38.38 -14.61 8.57
CA GLY A 644 -38.43 -16.07 8.59
C GLY A 644 -37.98 -16.73 7.29
N SER A 645 -37.77 -18.05 7.31
CA SER A 645 -37.31 -18.82 6.15
C SER A 645 -38.31 -18.87 4.99
N GLY A 646 -37.79 -19.08 3.78
CA GLY A 646 -38.52 -19.19 2.52
C GLY A 646 -38.99 -17.85 1.95
N GLN A 647 -38.65 -16.73 2.59
CA GLN A 647 -39.20 -15.42 2.26
C GLN A 647 -38.33 -14.62 1.31
N ILE A 648 -37.00 -14.73 1.39
CA ILE A 648 -36.06 -13.83 0.73
C ILE A 648 -35.09 -14.59 -0.18
N GLN A 649 -34.85 -14.04 -1.37
CA GLN A 649 -33.86 -14.55 -2.34
C GLN A 649 -32.69 -13.59 -2.57
N GLN A 650 -32.92 -12.29 -2.43
CA GLN A 650 -31.90 -11.26 -2.61
C GLN A 650 -32.14 -10.13 -1.62
N VAL A 651 -31.07 -9.56 -1.08
CA VAL A 651 -31.12 -8.35 -0.25
C VAL A 651 -30.10 -7.33 -0.72
N ASN A 652 -30.45 -6.05 -0.60
CA ASN A 652 -29.55 -4.92 -0.76
C ASN A 652 -29.80 -3.95 0.39
N ALA A 653 -28.77 -3.73 1.20
CA ALA A 653 -28.77 -2.77 2.30
C ALA A 653 -28.51 -1.36 1.76
N ALA A 654 -29.03 -0.38 2.48
CA ALA A 654 -28.88 1.05 2.22
C ALA A 654 -28.49 1.75 3.54
N GLN A 655 -28.42 3.08 3.53
CA GLN A 655 -28.16 3.86 4.74
C GLN A 655 -29.39 3.88 5.68
N ASP A 656 -29.20 4.34 6.92
CA ASP A 656 -30.25 4.54 7.92
C ASP A 656 -31.05 3.28 8.30
N ASP A 657 -30.36 2.13 8.42
CA ASP A 657 -30.95 0.82 8.75
C ASP A 657 -31.95 0.28 7.69
N TRP A 658 -31.92 0.83 6.48
CA TRP A 658 -32.82 0.38 5.42
C TRP A 658 -32.22 -0.79 4.67
N ALA A 659 -33.08 -1.74 4.32
CA ALA A 659 -32.77 -2.75 3.32
C ALA A 659 -33.97 -2.97 2.42
N VAL A 660 -33.71 -3.33 1.17
CA VAL A 660 -34.70 -3.82 0.24
C VAL A 660 -34.38 -5.26 -0.12
N ALA A 661 -35.41 -6.09 -0.23
CA ALA A 661 -35.24 -7.49 -0.54
C ALA A 661 -36.25 -7.96 -1.57
N VAL A 662 -35.82 -8.89 -2.43
CA VAL A 662 -36.72 -9.62 -3.32
C VAL A 662 -37.09 -10.93 -2.63
N GLY A 663 -38.37 -11.24 -2.61
CA GLY A 663 -38.84 -12.54 -2.14
C GLY A 663 -38.81 -13.62 -3.21
N THR A 664 -38.91 -14.88 -2.80
CA THR A 664 -38.91 -16.06 -3.68
C THR A 664 -40.02 -16.06 -4.74
N ALA A 665 -41.08 -15.29 -4.53
CA ALA A 665 -42.17 -15.07 -5.50
C ALA A 665 -42.00 -13.79 -6.34
N GLY A 666 -40.85 -13.12 -6.29
CA GLY A 666 -40.58 -11.85 -6.99
C GLY A 666 -41.29 -10.63 -6.39
N ASN A 667 -41.73 -10.70 -5.14
CA ASN A 667 -42.25 -9.53 -4.39
C ASN A 667 -41.08 -8.65 -3.94
N VAL A 668 -41.28 -7.34 -3.81
CA VAL A 668 -40.27 -6.42 -3.21
C VAL A 668 -40.72 -6.03 -1.81
N PHE A 669 -39.83 -6.22 -0.84
CA PHE A 669 -40.01 -5.84 0.55
C PHE A 669 -38.97 -4.79 0.95
N THR A 670 -39.37 -3.81 1.75
CA THR A 670 -38.44 -2.95 2.49
C THR A 670 -38.47 -3.30 3.96
N TYR A 671 -37.29 -3.24 4.57
CA TYR A 671 -37.06 -3.45 5.99
C TYR A 671 -36.44 -2.18 6.55
N ASN A 672 -36.94 -1.71 7.69
CA ASN A 672 -36.28 -0.71 8.53
C ASN A 672 -35.85 -1.40 9.83
N GLY A 673 -34.54 -1.57 10.01
CA GLY A 673 -33.92 -2.35 11.07
C GLY A 673 -33.67 -1.62 12.38
N LYS A 674 -34.41 -0.54 12.69
CA LYS A 674 -34.25 0.20 13.96
C LYS A 674 -34.69 -0.65 15.17
N GLY A 675 -33.73 -1.30 15.84
CA GLY A 675 -33.90 -2.00 17.12
C GLY A 675 -33.95 -3.54 17.06
N GLN A 676 -33.83 -4.20 18.23
CA GLN A 676 -34.00 -5.65 18.39
C GLN A 676 -35.45 -6.09 18.15
N GLY A 677 -35.75 -6.59 16.97
CA GLY A 677 -37.05 -7.18 16.62
C GLY A 677 -37.24 -7.25 15.11
N TYR A 678 -38.29 -7.97 14.66
CA TYR A 678 -38.74 -7.96 13.27
C TYR A 678 -38.91 -6.49 12.85
N GLY A 679 -37.99 -5.96 12.04
CA GLY A 679 -38.09 -4.61 11.49
C GLY A 679 -39.43 -4.43 10.78
N GLN A 680 -39.89 -3.19 10.62
CA GLN A 680 -41.13 -2.97 9.89
C GLN A 680 -40.97 -3.43 8.44
N ARG A 681 -41.56 -4.59 8.10
CA ARG A 681 -41.63 -5.13 6.74
C ARG A 681 -42.77 -4.45 6.01
N PHE A 682 -42.45 -3.74 4.94
CA PHE A 682 -43.45 -3.20 4.02
C PHE A 682 -43.26 -3.87 2.66
N GLN A 683 -44.33 -4.45 2.14
CA GLN A 683 -44.34 -4.89 0.74
C GLN A 683 -44.58 -3.67 -0.14
N VAL A 684 -43.62 -3.38 -1.01
CA VAL A 684 -43.67 -2.23 -1.92
C VAL A 684 -44.21 -2.64 -3.30
N GLU A 685 -43.99 -3.90 -3.70
CA GLU A 685 -44.47 -4.44 -4.98
C GLU A 685 -45.03 -5.86 -4.87
N SER A 686 -45.99 -6.18 -5.74
CA SER A 686 -46.67 -7.49 -5.80
C SER A 686 -45.81 -8.61 -6.41
N ALA A 687 -46.30 -9.86 -6.36
CA ALA A 687 -45.56 -11.02 -6.84
C ALA A 687 -45.26 -10.93 -8.34
N GLY A 688 -44.07 -11.38 -8.74
CA GLY A 688 -43.59 -11.29 -10.12
C GLY A 688 -43.18 -9.88 -10.56
N ALA A 689 -43.04 -8.92 -9.63
CA ALA A 689 -42.65 -7.55 -9.96
C ALA A 689 -41.14 -7.33 -10.06
N ALA A 690 -40.32 -8.18 -9.42
CA ALA A 690 -38.88 -7.99 -9.39
C ALA A 690 -38.07 -9.27 -9.62
N ALA A 691 -37.09 -9.22 -10.52
CA ALA A 691 -36.03 -10.20 -10.72
C ALA A 691 -34.73 -9.81 -9.99
N ALA A 692 -34.44 -8.51 -9.88
CA ALA A 692 -33.40 -7.98 -9.01
C ALA A 692 -33.80 -6.61 -8.43
N VAL A 693 -33.12 -6.21 -7.36
CA VAL A 693 -33.36 -4.94 -6.68
C VAL A 693 -32.06 -4.28 -6.23
N SER A 694 -32.05 -2.96 -6.21
CA SER A 694 -31.05 -2.13 -5.55
C SER A 694 -31.74 -0.92 -4.92
N ALA A 695 -31.23 -0.43 -3.80
CA ALA A 695 -31.73 0.77 -3.16
C ALA A 695 -30.58 1.66 -2.70
N ASP A 696 -30.89 2.95 -2.56
CA ASP A 696 -30.00 3.96 -2.03
C ASP A 696 -30.83 5.00 -1.24
N THR A 697 -30.19 5.76 -0.36
CA THR A 697 -30.84 6.79 0.44
C THR A 697 -30.49 8.16 -0.11
N GLU A 698 -31.50 8.93 -0.53
CA GLU A 698 -31.27 10.30 -1.01
C GLU A 698 -30.77 11.18 0.15
N SER A 699 -30.04 12.27 -0.16
CA SER A 699 -29.52 13.24 0.83
C SER A 699 -30.58 13.86 1.78
N ASP A 700 -31.86 13.69 1.48
CA ASP A 700 -32.98 14.10 2.33
C ASP A 700 -33.60 12.96 3.16
N GLY A 701 -32.92 11.81 3.23
CA GLY A 701 -33.29 10.63 4.01
C GLY A 701 -34.35 9.73 3.37
N ARG A 702 -34.72 9.97 2.10
CA ARG A 702 -35.71 9.13 1.40
C ARG A 702 -35.06 7.90 0.77
N LEU A 703 -35.62 6.73 1.06
CA LEU A 703 -35.24 5.49 0.39
C LEU A 703 -35.70 5.51 -1.07
N LYS A 704 -34.76 5.32 -1.99
CA LYS A 704 -34.98 5.22 -3.41
C LYS A 704 -34.76 3.77 -3.84
N ILE A 705 -35.79 3.17 -4.42
CA ILE A 705 -35.79 1.75 -4.79
C ILE A 705 -35.82 1.64 -6.30
N PHE A 706 -34.90 0.84 -6.84
CA PHE A 706 -34.91 0.43 -8.23
C PHE A 706 -35.01 -1.09 -8.26
N TYR A 707 -36.10 -1.59 -8.84
CA TYR A 707 -36.30 -3.00 -9.06
C TYR A 707 -36.57 -3.25 -10.55
N MET A 708 -36.24 -4.44 -11.02
CA MET A 708 -36.46 -4.82 -12.42
C MET A 708 -37.58 -5.83 -12.55
N SER A 709 -38.59 -5.55 -13.37
CA SER A 709 -39.57 -6.58 -13.73
C SER A 709 -38.91 -7.77 -14.44
N PRO A 710 -39.44 -8.99 -14.26
CA PRO A 710 -39.02 -10.16 -15.05
C PRO A 710 -39.25 -10.04 -16.57
N SER A 711 -39.95 -9.01 -17.03
CA SER A 711 -40.35 -8.76 -18.43
C SER A 711 -39.58 -7.61 -19.07
#